data_AF-A0A6J4J3V6-F1
#
_entry.id   AF-A0A6J4J3V6-F1
#
_cell.length_a   1.000
_cell.length_b   1.000
_cell.length_c   1.000
_cell.angle_alpha   90.00
_cell.angle_beta   90.00
_cell.angle_gamma   90.00
#
_symmetry.space_group_name_H-M   'P 1'
#
loop_
_entity.id
_entity.type
_entity.pdbx_description
1 polymer ?
#
loop_
_entity_poly.entity_id
_entity_poly.type
_entity_poly.pdbx_seq_one_letter_code
_entity_poly.pdbx_strand_id
1 'polypeptide(L)'
;MSLDRLVIRALRKEDFLDLTFELVNLHAEGEPSRLVRSAANEPALLIVHFPPQHIVEEAFRQDDAAPKIPGPAPVRAMLAGPSRLVFELPEDQSDWPLTLETVLNWLAYAPVLASNALPPDATSGPGLAAPTAEQTALEIPTGLYLSPDSSGAWVHSIPPVEHDGRFELWHTRLGAREAGGDGAIREDLPRYGRVTWTPNSTIPFESSLTPQDRTDIARLTSDFSLPRLPSHFVGDPRRIAFWRWLLVQRGLPLKYIPRPVHARRLMLSSAGAWANLESAWDYPTIIPGQNDDLGYPQLALEQWQHIATQGRDQFVKTVQKAFLCDTGHRVSIVTITEREFRPLFIRTEQTPQGPVGIFGTTAFLRQYKYIELQEPLKDYRALGPAFLNDGREMSFKRIRITTRSTPRLDNPLPDDPDEIPDEPPPFWPTVGGKPFPFQMVAEDWEGRTVTFERPLLCVPLRAVANEADWQTIVTNFNAADNLARRTTQIWAQPVAFAETTPGDQGKTTLNTEAVEFEAQLVQGDNIEALPPSHPLFLPTVKSARVSLPSVERLLGRPSPVDIRFDADYLSQGMDPAVNKGEVFAELVNHLDLPFAAEKAGGLIKPDTTIRAVSRSLGPVSNPTTIKQGSFDTSMFEKARFLGGIT
;
A
#
# COMPACT_ATOMS: atom_id res chain seq x y z
N MET A 1 -3.44 34.65 -37.02
CA MET A 1 -4.82 34.50 -37.54
C MET A 1 -5.37 33.21 -36.97
N SER A 2 -6.65 33.12 -36.61
CA SER A 2 -7.23 31.81 -36.27
C SER A 2 -7.21 30.96 -37.53
N LEU A 3 -6.66 29.75 -37.46
CA LEU A 3 -6.75 28.78 -38.55
C LEU A 3 -8.23 28.38 -38.74
N ASP A 4 -8.59 28.04 -39.97
CA ASP A 4 -9.93 27.53 -40.28
C ASP A 4 -10.16 26.22 -39.50
N ARG A 5 -11.38 26.06 -38.98
CA ARG A 5 -11.83 24.84 -38.29
C ARG A 5 -13.14 24.35 -38.90
N LEU A 6 -13.10 23.18 -39.51
CA LEU A 6 -14.26 22.51 -40.08
C LEU A 6 -14.66 21.34 -39.19
N VAL A 7 -15.93 21.29 -38.75
CA VAL A 7 -16.45 20.20 -37.91
C VAL A 7 -17.46 19.38 -38.69
N ILE A 8 -17.27 18.06 -38.70
CA ILE A 8 -18.08 17.09 -39.45
C ILE A 8 -18.46 15.95 -38.52
N ARG A 9 -19.75 15.66 -38.39
CA ARG A 9 -20.23 14.47 -37.68
C ARG A 9 -20.52 13.36 -38.70
N ALA A 10 -19.92 12.19 -38.50
CA ALA A 10 -20.21 11.00 -39.28
C ALA A 10 -21.12 10.06 -38.47
N LEU A 11 -22.21 9.62 -39.09
CA LEU A 11 -23.15 8.66 -38.54
C LEU A 11 -23.33 7.51 -39.53
N ARG A 12 -23.14 6.27 -39.05
CA ARG A 12 -23.44 5.06 -39.82
C ARG A 12 -24.30 4.11 -39.00
N LYS A 13 -25.49 3.81 -39.53
CA LYS A 13 -26.51 3.05 -38.80
C LYS A 13 -26.17 1.56 -38.71
N GLU A 14 -25.46 1.02 -39.71
CA GLU A 14 -25.20 -0.40 -39.87
C GLU A 14 -24.40 -0.93 -38.68
N ASP A 15 -23.31 -0.24 -38.32
CA ASP A 15 -22.37 -0.63 -37.28
C ASP A 15 -22.30 0.38 -36.12
N PHE A 16 -23.23 1.33 -36.05
CA PHE A 16 -23.33 2.31 -34.96
C PHE A 16 -22.07 3.20 -34.82
N LEU A 17 -21.44 3.56 -35.94
CA LEU A 17 -20.42 4.60 -35.98
C LEU A 17 -21.05 5.96 -35.70
N ASP A 18 -20.58 6.63 -34.65
CA ASP A 18 -20.87 8.02 -34.29
C ASP A 18 -19.57 8.68 -33.83
N LEU A 19 -19.00 9.50 -34.71
CA LEU A 19 -17.76 10.24 -34.49
C LEU A 19 -17.93 11.68 -34.94
N THR A 20 -17.29 12.60 -34.21
CA THR A 20 -17.15 13.99 -34.65
C THR A 20 -15.71 14.25 -35.03
N PHE A 21 -15.49 14.67 -36.28
CA PHE A 21 -14.20 15.07 -36.80
C PHE A 21 -14.09 16.58 -36.76
N GLU A 22 -13.02 17.09 -36.18
CA GLU A 22 -12.63 18.49 -36.24
C GLU A 22 -11.34 18.58 -37.06
N LEU A 23 -11.41 19.35 -38.14
CA LEU A 23 -10.34 19.52 -39.12
C LEU A 23 -9.76 20.92 -38.95
N VAL A 24 -8.50 21.02 -38.52
CA VAL A 24 -7.80 22.29 -38.32
C VAL A 24 -6.98 22.62 -39.55
N ASN A 25 -6.99 23.89 -39.96
CA ASN A 25 -6.34 24.40 -41.16
C ASN A 25 -6.90 23.80 -42.48
N LEU A 26 -8.18 23.45 -42.48
CA LEU A 26 -8.88 22.86 -43.61
C LEU A 26 -10.27 23.49 -43.78
N HIS A 27 -10.66 23.72 -45.03
CA HIS A 27 -12.02 24.09 -45.41
C HIS A 27 -12.55 23.18 -46.53
N ALA A 28 -13.86 23.17 -46.74
CA ALA A 28 -14.48 22.41 -47.83
C ALA A 28 -14.67 23.30 -49.06
N GLU A 29 -14.24 22.82 -50.24
CA GLU A 29 -14.38 23.52 -51.51
C GLU A 29 -14.77 22.55 -52.65
N GLY A 30 -15.50 23.06 -53.64
CA GLY A 30 -15.77 22.38 -54.91
C GLY A 30 -16.96 21.41 -54.90
N GLU A 31 -17.23 20.86 -56.09
CA GLU A 31 -18.27 19.86 -56.37
C GLU A 31 -17.67 18.76 -57.27
N PRO A 32 -17.50 17.51 -56.78
CA PRO A 32 -17.76 17.05 -55.42
C PRO A 32 -16.83 17.69 -54.39
N SER A 33 -17.32 17.89 -53.16
CA SER A 33 -16.57 18.58 -52.11
C SER A 33 -15.23 17.92 -51.78
N ARG A 34 -14.21 18.76 -51.62
CA ARG A 34 -12.85 18.39 -51.21
C ARG A 34 -12.47 19.17 -49.97
N LEU A 35 -11.63 18.57 -49.13
CA LEU A 35 -10.94 19.25 -48.04
C LEU A 35 -9.70 19.93 -48.62
N VAL A 36 -9.57 21.24 -48.48
CA VAL A 36 -8.43 22.03 -49.00
C VAL A 36 -7.72 22.71 -47.85
N ARG A 37 -6.38 22.64 -47.83
CA ARG A 37 -5.55 23.30 -46.82
C ARG A 37 -5.64 24.82 -46.94
N SER A 38 -5.99 25.49 -45.85
CA SER A 38 -6.18 26.95 -45.84
C SER A 38 -4.88 27.74 -45.82
N ALA A 39 -3.90 27.29 -45.03
CA ALA A 39 -2.57 27.89 -44.92
C ALA A 39 -1.47 26.85 -45.19
N ALA A 40 -0.65 27.09 -46.21
CA ALA A 40 0.33 26.11 -46.69
C ALA A 40 1.45 25.78 -45.69
N ASN A 41 1.82 26.73 -44.81
CA ASN A 41 2.95 26.59 -43.87
C ASN A 41 2.52 26.16 -42.46
N GLU A 42 1.25 25.79 -42.29
CA GLU A 42 0.69 25.40 -41.00
C GLU A 42 0.23 23.93 -41.08
N PRO A 43 0.36 23.15 -40.00
CA PRO A 43 -0.05 21.75 -39.99
C PRO A 43 -1.57 21.64 -40.20
N ALA A 44 -1.99 20.61 -40.94
CA ALA A 44 -3.39 20.26 -41.08
C ALA A 44 -3.69 19.10 -40.14
N LEU A 45 -4.65 19.29 -39.22
CA LEU A 45 -4.93 18.29 -38.18
C LEU A 45 -6.31 17.67 -38.36
N LEU A 46 -6.38 16.37 -38.14
CA LEU A 46 -7.60 15.59 -37.95
C LEU A 46 -7.74 15.26 -36.47
N ILE A 47 -8.70 15.88 -35.80
CA ILE A 47 -9.08 15.57 -34.43
C ILE A 47 -10.35 14.71 -34.48
N VAL A 48 -10.26 13.50 -33.94
CA VAL A 48 -11.37 12.55 -33.86
C VAL A 48 -11.90 12.56 -32.43
N HIS A 49 -13.11 13.09 -32.24
CA HIS A 49 -13.82 13.11 -30.97
C HIS A 49 -14.75 11.91 -30.85
N PHE A 50 -14.63 11.21 -29.73
CA PHE A 50 -15.46 10.06 -29.39
C PHE A 50 -16.55 10.45 -28.37
N PRO A 51 -17.72 9.77 -28.38
CA PRO A 51 -18.59 9.71 -27.21
C PRO A 51 -17.81 9.24 -25.96
N PRO A 52 -18.35 9.44 -24.73
CA PRO A 52 -17.69 9.02 -23.50
C PRO A 52 -17.17 7.58 -23.58
N GLN A 53 -15.88 7.39 -23.34
CA GLN A 53 -15.24 6.09 -23.46
C GLN A 53 -15.30 5.26 -22.17
N HIS A 54 -15.73 5.87 -21.08
CA HIS A 54 -15.83 5.22 -19.78
C HIS A 54 -17.02 5.76 -18.98
N ILE A 55 -17.60 4.90 -18.15
CA ILE A 55 -18.64 5.22 -17.17
C ILE A 55 -18.12 4.74 -15.82
N VAL A 56 -17.87 5.67 -14.92
CA VAL A 56 -17.56 5.32 -13.54
C VAL A 56 -18.85 5.06 -12.78
N GLU A 57 -18.88 3.95 -12.04
CA GLU A 57 -20.03 3.49 -11.27
C GLU A 57 -19.66 3.41 -9.79
N GLU A 58 -20.65 3.56 -8.92
CA GLU A 58 -20.46 3.38 -7.49
C GLU A 58 -20.05 1.94 -7.14
N ALA A 59 -19.01 1.81 -6.33
CA ALA A 59 -18.48 0.57 -5.82
C ALA A 59 -18.95 0.33 -4.38
N PHE A 60 -19.52 -0.84 -4.12
CA PHE A 60 -20.05 -1.21 -2.83
C PHE A 60 -19.05 -2.09 -2.07
N ARG A 61 -18.65 -1.66 -0.88
CA ARG A 61 -17.78 -2.46 0.00
C ARG A 61 -18.44 -3.79 0.34
N GLN A 62 -17.66 -4.87 0.29
CA GLN A 62 -18.07 -6.21 0.69
C GLN A 62 -17.55 -6.51 2.10
N ASP A 63 -18.46 -6.98 2.95
CA ASP A 63 -18.17 -7.49 4.28
C ASP A 63 -18.62 -8.95 4.33
N ASP A 64 -17.69 -9.85 4.68
CA ASP A 64 -17.98 -11.27 4.81
C ASP A 64 -18.83 -11.57 6.07
N ALA A 65 -18.87 -10.66 7.05
CA ALA A 65 -19.68 -10.79 8.27
C ALA A 65 -21.18 -10.58 8.00
N ALA A 66 -21.56 -9.84 6.96
CA ALA A 66 -22.95 -9.64 6.56
C ALA A 66 -23.05 -9.33 5.06
N PRO A 67 -23.59 -10.25 4.23
CA PRO A 67 -23.84 -9.98 2.82
C PRO A 67 -25.00 -8.98 2.70
N LYS A 68 -24.71 -7.68 2.88
CA LYS A 68 -25.66 -6.61 2.62
C LYS A 68 -26.00 -6.60 1.14
N ILE A 69 -27.30 -6.48 0.85
CA ILE A 69 -27.80 -6.27 -0.51
C ILE A 69 -27.24 -4.91 -0.97
N PRO A 70 -26.47 -4.85 -2.05
CA PRO A 70 -25.94 -3.60 -2.58
C PRO A 70 -27.11 -2.72 -3.03
N GLY A 71 -27.07 -1.43 -2.66
CA GLY A 71 -28.14 -0.51 -2.96
C GLY A 71 -27.93 0.89 -2.34
N PRO A 72 -28.84 1.83 -2.66
CA PRO A 72 -30.02 1.67 -3.49
C PRO A 72 -29.73 1.67 -5.00
N ALA A 73 -30.63 1.07 -5.78
CA ALA A 73 -30.67 1.25 -7.23
C ALA A 73 -31.57 2.46 -7.57
N PRO A 74 -31.31 3.21 -8.68
CA PRO A 74 -30.20 3.03 -9.62
C PRO A 74 -28.85 3.36 -8.99
N VAL A 75 -27.82 2.59 -9.35
CA VAL A 75 -26.43 2.80 -8.91
C VAL A 75 -25.97 4.17 -9.41
N ARG A 76 -25.29 4.94 -8.56
CA ARG A 76 -24.72 6.23 -8.99
C ARG A 76 -23.68 5.99 -10.07
N ALA A 77 -23.72 6.79 -11.13
CA ALA A 77 -22.81 6.68 -12.25
C ALA A 77 -22.51 8.05 -12.85
N MET A 78 -21.34 8.19 -13.46
CA MET A 78 -20.91 9.41 -14.13
C MET A 78 -20.18 9.07 -15.44
N LEU A 79 -20.48 9.80 -16.51
CA LEU A 79 -19.76 9.66 -17.78
C LEU A 79 -18.37 10.29 -17.66
N ALA A 80 -17.36 9.66 -18.26
CA ALA A 80 -16.08 10.31 -18.50
C ALA A 80 -16.26 11.54 -19.42
N GLY A 81 -15.31 12.48 -19.34
CA GLY A 81 -15.20 13.58 -20.28
C GLY A 81 -14.75 13.13 -21.68
N PRO A 82 -14.44 14.11 -22.55
CA PRO A 82 -14.18 13.84 -23.96
C PRO A 82 -12.88 13.06 -24.16
N SER A 83 -12.95 12.05 -25.02
CA SER A 83 -11.78 11.34 -25.54
C SER A 83 -11.53 11.74 -26.98
N ARG A 84 -10.26 11.97 -27.33
CA ARG A 84 -9.86 12.32 -28.69
C ARG A 84 -8.59 11.64 -29.14
N LEU A 85 -8.55 11.31 -30.42
CA LEU A 85 -7.33 10.99 -31.15
C LEU A 85 -7.01 12.16 -32.07
N VAL A 86 -5.73 12.53 -32.18
CA VAL A 86 -5.31 13.61 -33.07
C VAL A 86 -4.25 13.11 -34.01
N PHE A 87 -4.41 13.45 -35.28
CA PHE A 87 -3.48 13.09 -36.34
C PHE A 87 -3.13 14.32 -37.18
N GLU A 88 -1.91 14.35 -37.68
CA GLU A 88 -1.44 15.30 -38.68
C GLU A 88 -1.56 14.66 -40.07
N LEU A 89 -2.20 15.38 -40.99
CA LEU A 89 -2.34 14.95 -42.39
C LEU A 89 -1.01 15.20 -43.15
N PRO A 90 -0.72 14.42 -44.21
CA PRO A 90 0.53 14.52 -44.95
C PRO A 90 0.80 15.94 -45.47
N GLU A 91 2.03 16.44 -45.26
CA GLU A 91 2.45 17.77 -45.69
C GLU A 91 2.59 17.91 -47.21
N ASP A 92 2.85 16.80 -47.92
CA ASP A 92 3.00 16.74 -49.37
C ASP A 92 1.67 16.79 -50.13
N GLN A 93 0.55 16.80 -49.40
CA GLN A 93 -0.80 16.90 -49.95
C GLN A 93 -1.49 18.20 -49.51
N SER A 94 -2.11 18.88 -50.48
CA SER A 94 -2.84 20.14 -50.28
C SER A 94 -4.36 19.98 -50.24
N ASP A 95 -4.88 18.88 -50.78
CA ASP A 95 -6.31 18.63 -50.87
C ASP A 95 -6.67 17.14 -50.86
N TRP A 96 -7.82 16.80 -50.25
CA TRP A 96 -8.32 15.44 -50.08
C TRP A 96 -9.79 15.35 -50.48
N PRO A 97 -10.28 14.22 -51.03
CA PRO A 97 -11.72 14.01 -51.20
C PRO A 97 -12.45 14.10 -49.84
N LEU A 98 -13.58 14.81 -49.76
CA LEU A 98 -14.40 14.79 -48.55
C LEU A 98 -15.22 13.50 -48.50
N THR A 99 -14.65 12.44 -47.93
CA THR A 99 -15.28 11.11 -47.83
C THR A 99 -15.03 10.49 -46.46
N LEU A 100 -15.84 9.48 -46.10
CA LEU A 100 -15.63 8.71 -44.87
C LEU A 100 -14.29 7.97 -44.89
N GLU A 101 -13.85 7.49 -46.06
CA GLU A 101 -12.55 6.84 -46.24
C GLU A 101 -11.41 7.79 -45.87
N THR A 102 -11.46 9.04 -46.33
CA THR A 102 -10.46 10.06 -45.99
C THR A 102 -10.34 10.27 -44.48
N VAL A 103 -11.46 10.48 -43.77
CA VAL A 103 -11.43 10.79 -42.33
C VAL A 103 -11.22 9.56 -41.43
N LEU A 104 -11.33 8.34 -41.98
CA LEU A 104 -11.03 7.08 -41.29
C LEU A 104 -9.65 6.49 -41.65
N ASN A 105 -8.89 7.07 -42.57
CA ASN A 105 -7.58 6.54 -42.98
C ASN A 105 -6.44 6.86 -41.99
N TRP A 106 -6.63 6.58 -40.70
CA TRP A 106 -5.71 6.99 -39.63
C TRP A 106 -4.33 6.35 -39.74
N LEU A 107 -4.21 5.21 -40.45
CA LEU A 107 -2.93 4.56 -40.68
C LEU A 107 -2.00 5.37 -41.57
N ALA A 108 -2.56 6.23 -42.43
CA ALA A 108 -1.81 7.13 -43.30
C ALA A 108 -1.40 8.44 -42.61
N TYR A 109 -1.85 8.70 -41.38
CA TYR A 109 -1.65 9.96 -40.68
C TYR A 109 -0.73 9.81 -39.48
N ALA A 110 0.04 10.86 -39.18
CA ALA A 110 0.99 10.84 -38.05
C ALA A 110 0.25 11.18 -36.75
N PRO A 111 0.35 10.39 -35.68
CA PRO A 111 -0.34 10.71 -34.42
C PRO A 111 0.31 11.92 -33.73
N VAL A 112 -0.53 12.86 -33.28
CA VAL A 112 -0.09 13.99 -32.43
C VAL A 112 -0.33 13.60 -30.97
N LEU A 113 0.76 13.37 -30.24
CA LEU A 113 0.74 12.85 -28.87
C LEU A 113 1.15 13.93 -27.86
N ALA A 114 0.80 13.71 -26.59
CA ALA A 114 1.30 14.54 -25.50
C ALA A 114 2.83 14.37 -25.31
N SER A 115 3.52 15.41 -24.87
CA SER A 115 4.99 15.42 -24.79
C SER A 115 5.59 14.44 -23.78
N ASN A 116 4.79 14.01 -22.79
CA ASN A 116 5.15 12.97 -21.82
C ASN A 116 4.59 11.58 -22.18
N ALA A 117 3.98 11.38 -23.37
CA ALA A 117 3.56 10.08 -23.89
C ALA A 117 4.72 9.32 -24.57
N LEU A 118 5.82 9.19 -23.84
CA LEU A 118 7.08 8.65 -24.35
C LEU A 118 7.08 7.12 -24.43
N PRO A 119 7.91 6.51 -25.29
CA PRO A 119 8.03 5.05 -25.37
C PRO A 119 8.59 4.42 -24.08
N PRO A 120 8.52 3.09 -23.92
CA PRO A 120 8.94 2.38 -22.70
C PRO A 120 10.43 2.52 -22.34
N ASP A 121 11.29 2.70 -23.35
CA ASP A 121 12.74 2.83 -23.21
C ASP A 121 13.20 4.27 -22.89
N ALA A 122 12.28 5.23 -22.84
CA ALA A 122 12.57 6.60 -22.49
C ALA A 122 13.17 6.71 -21.07
N THR A 123 14.32 7.37 -20.96
CA THR A 123 15.02 7.63 -19.70
C THR A 123 14.92 9.10 -19.27
N SER A 124 14.40 9.98 -20.12
CA SER A 124 14.18 11.39 -19.88
C SER A 124 12.94 11.91 -20.60
N GLY A 125 12.37 12.98 -20.06
CA GLY A 125 11.13 13.56 -20.56
C GLY A 125 10.69 14.74 -19.69
N PRO A 126 9.60 15.42 -20.07
CA PRO A 126 8.97 16.43 -19.24
C PRO A 126 8.24 15.80 -18.04
N GLY A 127 7.87 16.62 -17.06
CA GLY A 127 6.95 16.21 -16.01
C GLY A 127 5.50 16.13 -16.50
N LEU A 128 4.56 15.99 -15.56
CA LEU A 128 3.13 16.04 -15.88
C LEU A 128 2.74 17.34 -16.57
N ALA A 129 2.02 17.23 -17.67
CA ALA A 129 1.47 18.34 -18.43
C ALA A 129 0.10 17.97 -18.98
N ALA A 130 -0.87 18.89 -18.87
CA ALA A 130 -2.17 18.69 -19.48
C ALA A 130 -2.02 18.68 -21.02
N PRO A 131 -2.62 17.70 -21.73
CA PRO A 131 -2.60 17.68 -23.19
C PRO A 131 -3.40 18.85 -23.75
N THR A 132 -2.87 19.51 -24.80
CA THR A 132 -3.60 20.55 -25.53
C THR A 132 -4.77 19.96 -26.32
N ALA A 133 -5.73 20.79 -26.74
CA ALA A 133 -6.86 20.32 -27.56
C ALA A 133 -6.44 19.61 -28.86
N GLU A 134 -5.23 19.88 -29.35
CA GLU A 134 -4.64 19.33 -30.58
C GLU A 134 -3.71 18.13 -30.32
N GLN A 135 -3.72 17.59 -29.10
CA GLN A 135 -3.00 16.36 -28.75
C GLN A 135 -3.97 15.24 -28.39
N THR A 136 -3.58 14.01 -28.69
CA THR A 136 -4.30 12.79 -28.32
C THR A 136 -4.46 12.71 -26.78
N ALA A 137 -5.68 12.46 -26.33
CA ALA A 137 -5.99 12.23 -24.92
C ALA A 137 -7.27 11.39 -24.80
N LEU A 138 -7.14 10.21 -24.21
CA LEU A 138 -8.24 9.28 -23.97
C LEU A 138 -8.58 9.30 -22.49
N GLU A 139 -9.81 9.65 -22.12
CA GLU A 139 -10.23 9.60 -20.72
C GLU A 139 -10.71 8.19 -20.36
N ILE A 140 -9.74 7.28 -20.13
CA ILE A 140 -9.98 5.86 -19.89
C ILE A 140 -8.99 5.36 -18.82
N PRO A 141 -9.46 5.05 -17.61
CA PRO A 141 -10.79 5.32 -17.05
C PRO A 141 -11.06 6.82 -16.75
N THR A 142 -12.28 7.13 -16.29
CA THR A 142 -12.67 8.48 -15.84
C THR A 142 -11.62 9.07 -14.89
N GLY A 143 -11.20 10.31 -15.17
CA GLY A 143 -10.20 11.02 -14.40
C GLY A 143 -8.73 10.73 -14.79
N LEU A 144 -8.48 9.91 -15.81
CA LEU A 144 -7.14 9.62 -16.32
C LEU A 144 -7.04 9.91 -17.82
N TYR A 145 -6.18 10.85 -18.23
CA TYR A 145 -5.87 11.04 -19.65
C TYR A 145 -4.74 10.11 -20.09
N LEU A 146 -5.12 9.01 -20.73
CA LEU A 146 -4.23 8.04 -21.34
C LEU A 146 -3.86 8.50 -22.76
N SER A 147 -2.58 8.42 -23.09
CA SER A 147 -2.08 8.54 -24.47
C SER A 147 -1.22 7.31 -24.79
N PRO A 148 -1.41 6.66 -25.96
CA PRO A 148 -0.44 5.69 -26.44
C PRO A 148 0.91 6.38 -26.72
N ASP A 149 1.99 5.60 -26.82
CA ASP A 149 3.27 6.10 -27.32
C ASP A 149 3.36 6.06 -28.86
N SER A 150 4.48 6.53 -29.40
CA SER A 150 4.71 6.67 -30.84
C SER A 150 4.78 5.35 -31.63
N SER A 151 4.94 4.21 -30.96
CA SER A 151 4.86 2.88 -31.60
C SER A 151 3.42 2.43 -31.86
N GLY A 152 2.44 3.06 -31.21
CA GLY A 152 1.03 2.75 -31.34
C GLY A 152 0.44 3.15 -32.70
N ALA A 153 -0.47 2.33 -33.22
CA ALA A 153 -1.26 2.64 -34.41
C ALA A 153 -2.70 2.12 -34.26
N TRP A 154 -3.67 2.81 -34.86
CA TRP A 154 -5.10 2.51 -34.73
C TRP A 154 -5.64 1.80 -35.96
N VAL A 155 -6.18 0.59 -35.79
CA VAL A 155 -6.69 -0.26 -36.88
C VAL A 155 -8.20 -0.47 -36.75
N HIS A 156 -8.91 -0.29 -37.85
CA HIS A 156 -10.37 -0.50 -37.93
C HIS A 156 -10.79 -0.81 -39.36
N SER A 157 -12.01 -1.32 -39.52
CA SER A 157 -12.63 -1.46 -40.83
C SER A 157 -13.27 -0.13 -41.25
N ILE A 158 -12.99 0.29 -42.49
CA ILE A 158 -13.68 1.43 -43.10
C ILE A 158 -15.12 1.04 -43.44
N PRO A 159 -15.43 -0.02 -44.23
CA PRO A 159 -16.81 -0.46 -44.42
C PRO A 159 -17.37 -1.18 -43.17
N PRO A 160 -18.70 -1.23 -42.98
CA PRO A 160 -19.32 -2.09 -41.99
C PRO A 160 -18.90 -3.55 -42.19
N VAL A 161 -18.65 -4.27 -41.10
CA VAL A 161 -18.31 -5.70 -41.11
C VAL A 161 -19.57 -6.49 -40.79
N GLU A 162 -19.99 -7.36 -41.71
CA GLU A 162 -21.17 -8.22 -41.57
C GLU A 162 -20.76 -9.67 -41.32
N HIS A 163 -21.39 -10.29 -40.31
CA HIS A 163 -21.32 -11.71 -40.03
C HIS A 163 -22.73 -12.26 -39.81
N ASP A 164 -23.14 -13.20 -40.66
CA ASP A 164 -24.42 -13.91 -40.56
C ASP A 164 -25.65 -12.99 -40.38
N GLY A 165 -25.72 -11.91 -41.18
CA GLY A 165 -26.84 -10.95 -41.14
C GLY A 165 -26.79 -9.97 -39.95
N ARG A 166 -25.67 -9.92 -39.21
CA ARG A 166 -25.43 -8.96 -38.12
C ARG A 166 -24.19 -8.15 -38.42
N PHE A 167 -24.27 -6.86 -38.16
CA PHE A 167 -23.10 -5.99 -38.24
C PHE A 167 -22.37 -5.95 -36.89
N GLU A 168 -21.05 -6.01 -36.93
CA GLU A 168 -20.24 -5.72 -35.75
C GLU A 168 -20.43 -4.26 -35.34
N LEU A 169 -20.39 -3.98 -34.03
CA LEU A 169 -20.28 -2.61 -33.55
C LEU A 169 -18.96 -2.02 -34.07
N TRP A 170 -19.01 -0.85 -34.71
CA TRP A 170 -17.83 -0.15 -35.21
C TRP A 170 -16.86 0.11 -34.07
N HIS A 171 -15.59 -0.15 -34.35
CA HIS A 171 -14.54 0.04 -33.37
C HIS A 171 -13.17 0.18 -34.02
N THR A 172 -12.25 0.73 -33.25
CA THR A 172 -10.84 0.87 -33.59
C THR A 172 -9.97 0.32 -32.48
N ARG A 173 -8.91 -0.39 -32.83
CA ARG A 173 -8.03 -1.11 -31.90
C ARG A 173 -6.63 -0.54 -31.96
N LEU A 174 -6.01 -0.39 -30.79
CA LEU A 174 -4.59 -0.06 -30.71
C LEU A 174 -3.78 -1.30 -31.04
N GLY A 175 -2.99 -1.24 -32.10
CA GLY A 175 -1.89 -2.17 -32.41
C GLY A 175 -0.53 -1.48 -32.23
N ALA A 176 0.55 -2.24 -32.37
CA ALA A 176 1.92 -1.70 -32.38
C ALA A 176 2.56 -1.93 -33.75
N ARG A 177 3.36 -0.97 -34.21
CA ARG A 177 4.15 -1.08 -35.44
C ARG A 177 5.35 -2.00 -35.21
N GLU A 178 5.56 -2.97 -36.12
CA GLU A 178 6.71 -3.87 -36.04
C GLU A 178 8.03 -3.12 -36.28
N ALA A 179 8.96 -3.22 -35.32
CA ALA A 179 10.27 -2.58 -35.43
C ALA A 179 11.16 -3.34 -36.44
N GLY A 180 11.68 -2.62 -37.44
CA GLY A 180 12.60 -3.18 -38.44
C GLY A 180 11.96 -4.12 -39.49
N GLY A 181 10.62 -4.22 -39.52
CA GLY A 181 9.84 -4.95 -40.52
C GLY A 181 9.29 -4.07 -41.64
N ASP A 182 8.26 -4.55 -42.33
CA ASP A 182 7.52 -3.84 -43.40
C ASP A 182 6.57 -2.74 -42.86
N GLY A 183 6.56 -2.51 -41.54
CA GLY A 183 5.66 -1.57 -40.88
C GLY A 183 4.28 -2.16 -40.57
N ALA A 184 4.09 -3.48 -40.67
CA ALA A 184 2.86 -4.15 -40.27
C ALA A 184 2.46 -3.79 -38.83
N ILE A 185 1.14 -3.63 -38.64
CA ILE A 185 0.56 -3.32 -37.33
C ILE A 185 0.01 -4.60 -36.76
N ARG A 186 0.44 -4.95 -35.56
CA ARG A 186 0.01 -6.18 -34.92
C ARG A 186 -0.51 -5.98 -33.51
N GLU A 187 -1.53 -6.77 -33.18
CA GLU A 187 -2.16 -6.83 -31.86
C GLU A 187 -1.53 -7.90 -30.95
N ASP A 188 -0.53 -8.66 -31.41
CA ASP A 188 0.26 -9.59 -30.59
C ASP A 188 1.51 -8.92 -29.99
N LEU A 189 1.98 -7.82 -30.58
CA LEU A 189 3.14 -7.06 -30.10
C LEU A 189 2.80 -6.19 -28.87
N PRO A 190 3.70 -5.99 -27.90
CA PRO A 190 3.44 -5.15 -26.73
C PRO A 190 2.99 -3.73 -27.12
N ARG A 191 1.93 -3.23 -26.47
CA ARG A 191 1.43 -1.86 -26.66
C ARG A 191 1.50 -1.13 -25.35
N TYR A 192 2.02 0.09 -25.38
CA TYR A 192 2.13 0.89 -24.18
C TYR A 192 1.45 2.23 -24.33
N GLY A 193 1.09 2.79 -23.19
CA GLY A 193 0.59 4.15 -23.06
C GLY A 193 0.99 4.74 -21.73
N ARG A 194 0.85 6.04 -21.58
CA ARG A 194 1.11 6.75 -20.33
C ARG A 194 -0.12 7.54 -19.95
N VAL A 195 -0.38 7.61 -18.64
CA VAL A 195 -1.37 8.54 -18.13
C VAL A 195 -0.68 9.89 -18.01
N THR A 196 -0.94 10.76 -18.96
CA THR A 196 -0.21 12.01 -19.17
C THR A 196 -0.67 13.12 -18.25
N TRP A 197 -1.92 13.04 -17.79
CA TRP A 197 -2.55 14.01 -16.92
C TRP A 197 -3.75 13.42 -16.17
N THR A 198 -4.10 14.05 -15.05
CA THR A 198 -5.34 13.81 -14.31
C THR A 198 -6.19 15.09 -14.32
N PRO A 199 -7.32 15.15 -15.04
CA PRO A 199 -8.26 16.24 -14.87
C PRO A 199 -8.79 16.29 -13.43
N ASN A 200 -9.23 17.46 -12.99
CA ASN A 200 -9.89 17.62 -11.70
C ASN A 200 -11.33 17.10 -11.77
N SER A 201 -11.48 15.78 -11.86
CA SER A 201 -12.78 15.09 -11.94
C SER A 201 -13.21 14.64 -10.55
N THR A 202 -14.04 15.44 -9.89
CA THR A 202 -14.66 15.06 -8.61
C THR A 202 -15.70 13.97 -8.84
N ILE A 203 -15.51 12.80 -8.23
CA ILE A 203 -16.51 11.72 -8.23
C ILE A 203 -17.18 11.73 -6.85
N PRO A 204 -18.49 12.04 -6.76
CA PRO A 204 -19.17 12.25 -5.49
C PRO A 204 -19.61 10.94 -4.81
N PHE A 205 -18.91 9.83 -5.09
CA PHE A 205 -19.23 8.51 -4.59
C PHE A 205 -18.00 7.58 -4.62
N GLU A 206 -18.01 6.56 -3.77
CA GLU A 206 -16.96 5.52 -3.73
C GLU A 206 -16.95 4.80 -5.09
N SER A 207 -15.77 4.70 -5.71
CA SER A 207 -15.59 4.07 -7.03
C SER A 207 -14.35 3.20 -7.05
N SER A 208 -14.04 2.59 -8.19
CA SER A 208 -12.90 1.68 -8.32
C SER A 208 -11.52 2.30 -8.03
N LEU A 209 -11.39 3.63 -8.16
CA LEU A 209 -10.14 4.37 -7.94
C LEU A 209 -10.42 5.63 -7.10
N THR A 210 -9.58 5.89 -6.11
CA THR A 210 -9.62 7.15 -5.35
C THR A 210 -8.99 8.30 -6.15
N PRO A 211 -9.23 9.57 -5.77
CA PRO A 211 -8.54 10.71 -6.38
C PRO A 211 -7.01 10.61 -6.27
N GLN A 212 -6.50 10.09 -5.15
CA GLN A 212 -5.06 9.90 -4.98
C GLN A 212 -4.52 8.74 -5.83
N ASP A 213 -5.27 7.65 -6.02
CA ASP A 213 -4.87 6.59 -6.94
C ASP A 213 -4.67 7.13 -8.36
N ARG A 214 -5.55 8.01 -8.83
CA ARG A 214 -5.41 8.67 -10.14
C ARG A 214 -4.13 9.49 -10.22
N THR A 215 -3.87 10.29 -9.17
CA THR A 215 -2.68 11.14 -9.09
C THR A 215 -1.39 10.31 -9.07
N ASP A 216 -1.36 9.23 -8.29
CA ASP A 216 -0.24 8.29 -8.24
C ASP A 216 -0.02 7.64 -9.61
N ILE A 217 -1.06 7.13 -10.26
CA ILE A 217 -0.96 6.49 -11.59
C ILE A 217 -0.35 7.47 -12.61
N ALA A 218 -0.80 8.72 -12.67
CA ALA A 218 -0.24 9.69 -13.61
C ALA A 218 1.25 9.96 -13.33
N ARG A 219 1.61 10.22 -12.08
CA ARG A 219 3.02 10.47 -11.71
C ARG A 219 3.91 9.27 -11.99
N LEU A 220 3.47 8.09 -11.59
CA LEU A 220 4.23 6.85 -11.72
C LEU A 220 4.41 6.45 -13.19
N THR A 221 3.49 6.84 -14.07
CA THR A 221 3.56 6.51 -15.51
C THR A 221 4.18 7.58 -16.38
N SER A 222 4.22 8.86 -15.99
CA SER A 222 4.65 9.92 -16.91
C SER A 222 5.41 11.12 -16.31
N ASP A 223 5.69 11.16 -15.00
CA ASP A 223 6.43 12.28 -14.40
C ASP A 223 7.95 12.05 -14.40
N PHE A 224 8.61 12.38 -15.52
CA PHE A 224 10.07 12.29 -15.65
C PHE A 224 10.83 13.41 -14.92
N SER A 225 10.12 14.34 -14.26
CA SER A 225 10.71 15.42 -13.48
C SER A 225 11.11 15.00 -12.06
N LEU A 226 10.84 13.75 -11.68
CA LEU A 226 11.13 13.25 -10.33
C LEU A 226 12.57 12.69 -10.23
N PRO A 227 13.29 12.99 -9.13
CA PRO A 227 12.92 13.91 -8.05
C PRO A 227 13.08 15.38 -8.47
N ARG A 228 12.21 16.25 -7.96
CA ARG A 228 12.29 17.68 -8.21
C ARG A 228 13.34 18.29 -7.30
N LEU A 229 14.31 19.00 -7.86
CA LEU A 229 15.35 19.67 -7.07
C LEU A 229 14.71 20.63 -6.05
N PRO A 230 14.87 20.38 -4.73
CA PRO A 230 14.31 21.27 -3.72
C PRO A 230 14.88 22.69 -3.81
N SER A 231 14.05 23.70 -3.52
CA SER A 231 14.38 25.12 -3.68
C SER A 231 15.66 25.55 -2.96
N HIS A 232 15.94 24.97 -1.81
CA HIS A 232 17.13 25.28 -1.00
C HIS A 232 18.45 24.75 -1.62
N PHE A 233 18.39 23.83 -2.59
CA PHE A 233 19.55 23.34 -3.34
C PHE A 233 19.76 24.04 -4.71
N VAL A 234 18.86 24.93 -5.11
CA VAL A 234 18.92 25.62 -6.41
C VAL A 234 20.05 26.66 -6.43
N GLY A 235 20.72 26.83 -7.58
CA GLY A 235 21.60 27.96 -7.87
C GLY A 235 23.08 27.81 -7.53
N ASP A 236 23.49 26.74 -6.83
CA ASP A 236 24.90 26.47 -6.50
C ASP A 236 25.28 25.02 -6.86
N PRO A 237 26.26 24.80 -7.78
CA PRO A 237 26.72 23.46 -8.16
C PRO A 237 27.17 22.58 -6.98
N ARG A 238 27.73 23.17 -5.91
CA ARG A 238 28.15 22.42 -4.72
C ARG A 238 26.94 21.89 -3.94
N ARG A 239 25.88 22.68 -3.85
CA ARG A 239 24.61 22.27 -3.21
C ARG A 239 23.91 21.16 -3.99
N ILE A 240 23.93 21.23 -5.32
CA ILE A 240 23.38 20.17 -6.18
C ILE A 240 24.18 18.88 -6.02
N ALA A 241 25.53 18.97 -5.94
CA ALA A 241 26.36 17.79 -5.69
C ALA A 241 26.08 17.17 -4.31
N PHE A 242 25.89 18.00 -3.28
CA PHE A 242 25.52 17.55 -1.95
C PHE A 242 24.13 16.90 -1.91
N TRP A 243 23.13 17.48 -2.60
CA TRP A 243 21.80 16.86 -2.75
C TRP A 243 21.86 15.47 -3.42
N ARG A 244 22.65 15.33 -4.48
CA ARG A 244 22.87 14.00 -5.12
C ARG A 244 23.53 13.01 -4.18
N TRP A 245 24.48 13.47 -3.37
CA TRP A 245 25.09 12.64 -2.34
C TRP A 245 24.07 12.21 -1.29
N LEU A 246 23.20 13.11 -0.81
CA LEU A 246 22.13 12.81 0.14
C LEU A 246 21.14 11.77 -0.41
N LEU A 247 20.73 11.89 -1.68
CA LEU A 247 19.89 10.87 -2.33
C LEU A 247 20.51 9.48 -2.22
N VAL A 248 21.79 9.35 -2.56
CA VAL A 248 22.51 8.06 -2.49
C VAL A 248 22.62 7.56 -1.05
N GLN A 249 22.92 8.44 -0.08
CA GLN A 249 22.99 8.06 1.34
C GLN A 249 21.64 7.57 1.88
N ARG A 250 20.53 8.19 1.46
CA ARG A 250 19.16 7.80 1.84
C ARG A 250 18.60 6.68 0.96
N GLY A 251 19.43 5.99 0.17
CA GLY A 251 19.00 4.85 -0.67
C GLY A 251 18.02 5.24 -1.79
N LEU A 252 17.97 6.51 -2.18
CA LEU A 252 17.07 7.03 -3.21
C LEU A 252 17.79 7.09 -4.57
N PRO A 253 17.09 6.76 -5.68
CA PRO A 253 17.67 6.89 -6.99
C PRO A 253 17.88 8.36 -7.36
N LEU A 254 18.93 8.66 -8.14
CA LEU A 254 19.21 10.02 -8.62
C LEU A 254 18.11 10.57 -9.53
N LYS A 255 17.34 9.67 -10.15
CA LYS A 255 16.21 9.97 -11.02
C LYS A 255 15.22 8.81 -10.98
N TYR A 256 13.93 9.12 -10.98
CA TYR A 256 12.90 8.13 -11.24
C TYR A 256 12.63 8.01 -12.74
N ILE A 257 12.52 6.78 -13.22
CA ILE A 257 12.18 6.46 -14.61
C ILE A 257 10.76 5.89 -14.60
N PRO A 258 9.74 6.69 -14.97
CA PRO A 258 8.35 6.23 -15.01
C PRO A 258 8.16 5.05 -15.95
N ARG A 259 7.44 4.02 -15.49
CA ARG A 259 7.09 2.85 -16.33
C ARG A 259 5.71 3.06 -16.96
N PRO A 260 5.55 2.88 -18.28
CA PRO A 260 4.27 3.07 -18.94
C PRO A 260 3.27 1.97 -18.55
N VAL A 261 2.02 2.24 -18.86
CA VAL A 261 0.91 1.28 -18.81
C VAL A 261 1.03 0.31 -19.97
N HIS A 262 1.01 -0.99 -19.69
CA HIS A 262 0.88 -2.01 -20.71
C HIS A 262 -0.60 -2.21 -21.05
N ALA A 263 -0.97 -1.94 -22.30
CA ALA A 263 -2.32 -2.09 -22.80
C ALA A 263 -2.45 -3.46 -23.49
N ARG A 264 -2.75 -4.51 -22.71
CA ARG A 264 -3.04 -5.85 -23.26
C ARG A 264 -4.16 -5.80 -24.30
N ARG A 265 -5.12 -4.92 -24.08
CA ARG A 265 -6.16 -4.57 -25.06
C ARG A 265 -6.56 -3.12 -24.88
N LEU A 266 -6.69 -2.38 -25.97
CA LEU A 266 -7.37 -1.09 -26.00
C LEU A 266 -8.14 -0.96 -27.31
N MET A 267 -9.45 -0.78 -27.19
CA MET A 267 -10.37 -0.60 -28.31
C MET A 267 -11.35 0.51 -27.98
N LEU A 268 -11.62 1.40 -28.92
CA LEU A 268 -12.58 2.50 -28.80
C LEU A 268 -13.79 2.23 -29.70
N SER A 269 -14.98 2.66 -29.25
CA SER A 269 -16.21 2.64 -30.06
C SER A 269 -17.14 3.77 -29.65
N SER A 270 -18.24 3.93 -30.39
CA SER A 270 -19.31 4.85 -30.00
C SER A 270 -20.11 4.40 -28.76
N ALA A 271 -19.95 3.16 -28.29
CA ALA A 271 -20.60 2.63 -27.08
C ALA A 271 -19.68 2.57 -25.84
N GLY A 272 -18.47 3.16 -25.92
CA GLY A 272 -17.46 3.11 -24.86
C GLY A 272 -16.25 2.24 -25.23
N ALA A 273 -15.23 2.21 -24.38
CA ALA A 273 -13.97 1.50 -24.64
C ALA A 273 -13.91 0.09 -24.05
N TRP A 274 -13.05 -0.76 -24.61
CA TRP A 274 -12.62 -2.02 -24.01
C TRP A 274 -11.15 -1.87 -23.69
N ALA A 275 -10.84 -2.00 -22.41
CA ALA A 275 -9.50 -1.79 -21.89
C ALA A 275 -9.10 -2.98 -21.03
N ASN A 276 -7.85 -3.41 -21.18
CA ASN A 276 -7.16 -4.28 -20.24
C ASN A 276 -5.76 -3.66 -20.04
N LEU A 277 -5.67 -2.86 -18.99
CA LEU A 277 -4.52 -2.04 -18.64
C LEU A 277 -3.84 -2.64 -17.42
N GLU A 278 -2.51 -2.71 -17.44
CA GLU A 278 -1.73 -3.15 -16.29
C GLU A 278 -0.46 -2.32 -16.12
N SER A 279 -0.05 -2.10 -14.88
CA SER A 279 1.18 -1.38 -14.53
C SER A 279 1.70 -1.84 -13.19
N ALA A 280 3.03 -1.87 -13.05
CA ALA A 280 3.72 -2.07 -11.80
C ALA A 280 4.97 -1.19 -11.76
N TRP A 281 5.19 -0.54 -10.62
CA TRP A 281 6.23 0.47 -10.47
C TRP A 281 7.19 0.12 -9.34
N ASP A 282 8.46 0.43 -9.57
CA ASP A 282 9.52 0.33 -8.58
C ASP A 282 9.85 1.75 -8.09
N TYR A 283 8.89 2.35 -7.38
CA TYR A 283 9.02 3.70 -6.82
C TYR A 283 9.61 3.62 -5.41
N PRO A 284 10.60 4.46 -5.04
CA PRO A 284 11.19 4.45 -3.70
C PRO A 284 10.13 4.68 -2.62
N THR A 285 10.34 4.15 -1.42
CA THR A 285 9.42 4.39 -0.31
C THR A 285 9.86 5.63 0.45
N ILE A 286 9.02 6.66 0.37
CA ILE A 286 9.21 7.96 1.01
C ILE A 286 8.48 7.96 2.34
N ILE A 287 9.22 8.07 3.43
CA ILE A 287 8.75 8.10 4.82
C ILE A 287 8.77 9.55 5.27
N PRO A 288 7.60 10.14 5.57
CA PRO A 288 7.53 11.49 6.12
C PRO A 288 8.38 11.64 7.39
N GLY A 289 9.22 12.67 7.44
CA GLY A 289 10.17 12.91 8.52
C GLY A 289 11.50 12.14 8.41
N GLN A 290 11.73 11.35 7.34
CA GLN A 290 12.98 10.63 7.14
C GLN A 290 13.68 10.97 5.81
N ASN A 291 12.95 10.98 4.69
CA ASN A 291 13.54 11.12 3.34
C ASN A 291 12.62 11.83 2.33
N ASP A 292 11.63 12.57 2.84
CA ASP A 292 10.61 13.33 2.11
C ASP A 292 11.06 14.74 1.67
N ASP A 293 12.22 15.20 2.15
CA ASP A 293 12.80 16.51 1.87
C ASP A 293 13.65 16.55 0.58
N LEU A 294 13.88 15.40 -0.06
CA LEU A 294 14.81 15.27 -1.20
C LEU A 294 14.16 15.36 -2.59
N GLY A 295 12.89 15.77 -2.66
CA GLY A 295 12.21 16.09 -3.92
C GLY A 295 11.39 14.94 -4.54
N TYR A 296 11.29 13.82 -3.84
CA TYR A 296 10.37 12.74 -4.18
C TYR A 296 9.02 12.95 -3.48
N PRO A 297 7.89 13.00 -4.21
CA PRO A 297 6.58 12.95 -3.58
C PRO A 297 6.34 11.60 -2.91
N GLN A 298 5.51 11.58 -1.88
CA GLN A 298 5.06 10.35 -1.27
C GLN A 298 4.02 9.67 -2.17
N LEU A 299 4.42 8.58 -2.83
CA LEU A 299 3.54 7.74 -3.66
C LEU A 299 3.51 6.33 -3.07
N ALA A 300 2.30 5.84 -2.78
CA ALA A 300 2.12 4.56 -2.12
C ALA A 300 1.71 3.45 -3.08
N LEU A 301 1.18 3.78 -4.27
CA LEU A 301 0.73 2.80 -5.24
C LEU A 301 1.91 2.04 -5.87
N GLU A 302 1.78 0.72 -5.95
CA GLU A 302 2.81 -0.21 -6.46
C GLU A 302 2.35 -0.91 -7.75
N GLN A 303 1.05 -1.22 -7.83
CA GLN A 303 0.46 -1.90 -8.96
C GLN A 303 -0.94 -1.35 -9.22
N TRP A 304 -1.30 -1.28 -10.50
CA TRP A 304 -2.64 -1.01 -10.98
C TRP A 304 -3.02 -1.99 -12.10
N GLN A 305 -4.24 -2.50 -12.07
CA GLN A 305 -4.85 -3.24 -13.17
C GLN A 305 -6.27 -2.73 -13.38
N HIS A 306 -6.67 -2.57 -14.64
CA HIS A 306 -8.01 -2.07 -15.01
C HIS A 306 -8.54 -2.82 -16.22
N ILE A 307 -9.66 -3.51 -16.04
CA ILE A 307 -10.39 -4.19 -17.11
C ILE A 307 -11.75 -3.50 -17.25
N ALA A 308 -12.02 -2.96 -18.43
CA ALA A 308 -13.31 -2.36 -18.78
C ALA A 308 -13.85 -2.96 -20.08
N THR A 309 -15.19 -3.04 -20.19
CA THR A 309 -15.90 -3.53 -21.38
C THR A 309 -17.02 -2.55 -21.68
N GLN A 310 -17.05 -1.98 -22.89
CA GLN A 310 -18.01 -0.92 -23.26
C GLN A 310 -18.03 0.23 -22.25
N GLY A 311 -16.85 0.66 -21.80
CA GLY A 311 -16.66 1.72 -20.84
C GLY A 311 -16.98 1.36 -19.38
N ARG A 312 -17.42 0.14 -19.08
CA ARG A 312 -17.79 -0.27 -17.72
C ARG A 312 -16.76 -1.18 -17.06
N ASP A 313 -16.37 -0.83 -15.82
CA ASP A 313 -15.35 -1.51 -15.00
C ASP A 313 -15.69 -2.96 -14.68
N GLN A 314 -15.01 -3.96 -15.23
CA GLN A 314 -15.21 -5.36 -14.87
C GLN A 314 -14.36 -5.78 -13.67
N PHE A 315 -13.13 -5.28 -13.62
CA PHE A 315 -12.16 -5.62 -12.58
C PHE A 315 -11.13 -4.49 -12.46
N VAL A 316 -10.91 -4.02 -11.24
CA VAL A 316 -9.88 -3.05 -10.91
C VAL A 316 -9.11 -3.53 -9.69
N LYS A 317 -7.78 -3.53 -9.78
CA LYS A 317 -6.89 -3.87 -8.66
C LYS A 317 -5.95 -2.70 -8.40
N THR A 318 -5.86 -2.28 -7.15
CA THR A 318 -4.81 -1.37 -6.66
C THR A 318 -4.02 -2.06 -5.55
N VAL A 319 -2.71 -1.84 -5.53
CA VAL A 319 -1.79 -2.37 -4.51
C VAL A 319 -1.04 -1.20 -3.90
N GLN A 320 -1.18 -1.00 -2.60
CA GLN A 320 -0.64 0.17 -1.90
C GLN A 320 0.30 -0.24 -0.75
N LYS A 321 1.40 0.50 -0.57
CA LYS A 321 2.37 0.32 0.53
C LYS A 321 1.73 0.58 1.89
N ALA A 322 2.02 -0.29 2.84
CA ALA A 322 1.67 -0.13 4.25
C ALA A 322 2.69 -0.81 5.18
N PHE A 323 2.57 -0.55 6.47
CA PHE A 323 3.39 -1.16 7.52
C PHE A 323 2.54 -1.75 8.62
N LEU A 324 3.03 -2.81 9.26
CA LEU A 324 2.43 -3.37 10.46
C LEU A 324 3.07 -2.76 11.70
N CYS A 325 2.35 -1.86 12.36
CA CYS A 325 2.69 -1.36 13.68
C CYS A 325 2.37 -2.44 14.72
N ASP A 326 3.26 -2.72 15.65
CA ASP A 326 4.55 -2.09 16.03
C ASP A 326 5.79 -2.62 15.28
N THR A 327 5.69 -3.80 14.67
CA THR A 327 6.88 -4.56 14.22
C THR A 327 7.69 -3.95 13.09
N GLY A 328 7.12 -3.04 12.30
CA GLY A 328 7.77 -2.39 11.16
C GLY A 328 7.88 -3.25 9.90
N HIS A 329 7.16 -4.37 9.81
CA HIS A 329 7.12 -5.21 8.60
C HIS A 329 6.37 -4.48 7.48
N ARG A 330 6.96 -4.42 6.28
CA ARG A 330 6.28 -3.90 5.09
C ARG A 330 5.26 -4.90 4.54
N VAL A 331 4.07 -4.39 4.26
CA VAL A 331 2.96 -5.12 3.63
C VAL A 331 2.38 -4.31 2.47
N SER A 332 1.59 -4.96 1.64
CA SER A 332 0.78 -4.30 0.62
C SER A 332 -0.69 -4.49 0.93
N ILE A 333 -1.47 -3.41 0.91
CA ILE A 333 -2.93 -3.45 0.92
C ILE A 333 -3.37 -3.66 -0.52
N VAL A 334 -4.01 -4.79 -0.79
CA VAL A 334 -4.60 -5.09 -2.09
C VAL A 334 -6.08 -4.80 -2.03
N THR A 335 -6.54 -3.85 -2.85
CA THR A 335 -7.95 -3.54 -3.04
C THR A 335 -8.39 -4.07 -4.40
N ILE A 336 -9.46 -4.86 -4.41
CA ILE A 336 -10.08 -5.37 -5.64
C ILE A 336 -11.50 -4.84 -5.71
N THR A 337 -11.83 -4.21 -6.84
CA THR A 337 -13.20 -3.88 -7.24
C THR A 337 -13.59 -4.76 -8.42
N GLU A 338 -14.57 -5.64 -8.27
CA GLU A 338 -15.01 -6.56 -9.33
C GLU A 338 -16.52 -6.48 -9.57
N ARG A 339 -16.95 -6.68 -10.83
CA ARG A 339 -18.37 -6.77 -11.14
C ARG A 339 -18.92 -8.13 -10.75
N GLU A 340 -19.82 -8.13 -9.77
CA GLU A 340 -20.51 -9.32 -9.31
C GLU A 340 -21.93 -9.39 -9.90
N PHE A 341 -22.26 -10.51 -10.54
CA PHE A 341 -23.59 -10.77 -11.10
C PHE A 341 -24.44 -11.55 -10.10
N ARG A 342 -25.62 -11.04 -9.76
CA ARG A 342 -26.57 -11.65 -8.83
C ARG A 342 -27.92 -11.87 -9.51
N PRO A 343 -28.57 -13.03 -9.31
CA PRO A 343 -29.91 -13.25 -9.83
C PRO A 343 -30.91 -12.35 -9.08
N LEU A 344 -31.80 -11.71 -9.83
CA LEU A 344 -32.90 -10.90 -9.32
C LEU A 344 -34.22 -11.59 -9.66
N PHE A 345 -34.98 -12.02 -8.66
CA PHE A 345 -36.33 -12.52 -8.91
C PHE A 345 -37.22 -11.36 -9.40
N ILE A 346 -37.81 -11.51 -10.59
CA ILE A 346 -38.67 -10.49 -11.19
C ILE A 346 -40.13 -10.80 -10.90
N ARG A 347 -40.57 -12.01 -11.29
CA ARG A 347 -41.97 -12.43 -11.18
C ARG A 347 -42.10 -13.95 -11.32
N THR A 348 -43.27 -14.47 -11.01
CA THR A 348 -43.68 -15.84 -11.37
C THR A 348 -44.55 -15.80 -12.61
N GLU A 349 -44.30 -16.67 -13.58
CA GLU A 349 -45.09 -16.84 -14.79
C GLU A 349 -45.81 -18.19 -14.77
N GLN A 350 -47.10 -18.21 -15.12
CA GLN A 350 -47.89 -19.44 -15.20
C GLN A 350 -47.67 -20.10 -16.56
N THR A 351 -47.17 -21.33 -16.56
CA THR A 351 -46.99 -22.13 -17.78
C THR A 351 -47.88 -23.38 -17.75
N PRO A 352 -48.14 -24.04 -18.89
CA PRO A 352 -48.90 -25.30 -18.92
C PRO A 352 -48.34 -26.41 -18.02
N GLN A 353 -47.05 -26.33 -17.63
CA GLN A 353 -46.35 -27.27 -16.76
C GLN A 353 -46.31 -26.83 -15.29
N GLY A 354 -46.88 -25.66 -14.95
CA GLY A 354 -46.91 -25.10 -13.60
C GLY A 354 -46.27 -23.70 -13.50
N PRO A 355 -46.23 -23.11 -12.29
CA PRO A 355 -45.60 -21.82 -12.05
C PRO A 355 -44.08 -21.92 -12.18
N VAL A 356 -43.47 -21.00 -12.96
CA VAL A 356 -42.01 -20.89 -13.13
C VAL A 356 -41.56 -19.51 -12.66
N GLY A 357 -40.47 -19.45 -11.89
CA GLY A 357 -39.85 -18.19 -11.48
C GLY A 357 -39.03 -17.58 -12.61
N ILE A 358 -39.27 -16.31 -12.93
CA ILE A 358 -38.50 -15.52 -13.89
C ILE A 358 -37.48 -14.69 -13.12
N PHE A 359 -36.21 -14.90 -13.46
CA PHE A 359 -35.08 -14.18 -12.87
C PHE A 359 -34.42 -13.29 -13.93
N GLY A 360 -34.16 -12.04 -13.56
CA GLY A 360 -33.18 -11.19 -14.22
C GLY A 360 -31.82 -11.27 -13.54
N THR A 361 -30.92 -10.38 -13.93
CA THR A 361 -29.59 -10.27 -13.33
C THR A 361 -29.32 -8.83 -12.95
N THR A 362 -28.89 -8.60 -11.72
CA THR A 362 -28.28 -7.33 -11.31
C THR A 362 -26.76 -7.50 -11.28
N ALA A 363 -26.04 -6.43 -11.59
CA ALA A 363 -24.58 -6.45 -11.57
C ALA A 363 -24.05 -5.18 -10.91
N PHE A 364 -23.34 -5.36 -9.80
CA PHE A 364 -22.78 -4.28 -8.99
C PHE A 364 -21.27 -4.40 -8.93
N LEU A 365 -20.59 -3.25 -8.79
CA LEU A 365 -19.19 -3.25 -8.41
C LEU A 365 -19.10 -3.58 -6.91
N ARG A 366 -18.35 -4.64 -6.59
CA ARG A 366 -18.06 -5.05 -5.22
C ARG A 366 -16.60 -4.81 -4.93
N GLN A 367 -16.31 -4.18 -3.80
CA GLN A 367 -14.94 -3.88 -3.40
C GLN A 367 -14.58 -4.61 -2.10
N TYR A 368 -13.46 -5.33 -2.11
CA TYR A 368 -12.89 -5.95 -0.91
C TYR A 368 -11.39 -5.69 -0.84
N LYS A 369 -10.83 -5.90 0.36
CA LYS A 369 -9.42 -5.65 0.65
C LYS A 369 -8.81 -6.86 1.34
N TYR A 370 -7.53 -7.07 1.13
CA TYR A 370 -6.72 -8.03 1.89
C TYR A 370 -5.27 -7.55 1.95
N ILE A 371 -4.48 -8.12 2.86
CA ILE A 371 -3.07 -7.72 3.06
C ILE A 371 -2.14 -8.83 2.57
N GLU A 372 -1.11 -8.46 1.82
CA GLU A 372 -0.01 -9.32 1.40
C GLU A 372 1.30 -8.91 2.09
N LEU A 373 2.02 -9.87 2.66
CA LEU A 373 3.27 -9.62 3.38
C LEU A 373 4.46 -9.55 2.42
N GLN A 374 5.09 -8.37 2.33
CA GLN A 374 6.23 -8.13 1.44
C GLN A 374 7.58 -8.42 2.11
N GLU A 375 7.72 -8.00 3.37
CA GLU A 375 8.91 -8.22 4.18
C GLU A 375 8.56 -9.17 5.32
N PRO A 376 8.77 -10.49 5.17
CA PRO A 376 8.29 -11.46 6.15
C PRO A 376 9.21 -11.65 7.36
N LEU A 377 10.44 -11.15 7.33
CA LEU A 377 11.42 -11.29 8.41
C LEU A 377 12.02 -9.92 8.70
N LYS A 378 11.96 -9.48 9.96
CA LYS A 378 12.65 -8.30 10.47
C LYS A 378 13.75 -8.72 11.44
N ASP A 379 14.92 -8.09 11.31
CA ASP A 379 16.06 -8.25 12.23
C ASP A 379 16.28 -6.96 12.99
N TYR A 380 16.03 -7.00 14.30
CA TYR A 380 16.11 -5.82 15.16
C TYR A 380 17.51 -5.56 15.70
N ARG A 381 18.46 -6.50 15.52
CA ARG A 381 19.83 -6.35 16.05
C ARG A 381 20.56 -5.20 15.37
N ALA A 382 20.32 -5.01 14.07
CA ALA A 382 20.88 -3.89 13.32
C ALA A 382 20.20 -2.55 13.64
N LEU A 383 19.04 -2.58 14.31
CA LEU A 383 18.25 -1.40 14.66
C LEU A 383 18.52 -0.91 16.09
N GLY A 384 19.45 -1.54 16.82
CA GLY A 384 19.83 -1.17 18.20
C GLY A 384 19.95 0.34 18.39
N PRO A 385 20.78 1.05 17.61
CA PRO A 385 20.98 2.49 17.80
C PRO A 385 19.74 3.37 17.55
N ALA A 386 18.67 2.84 16.95
CA ALA A 386 17.39 3.54 16.78
C ALA A 386 16.44 3.35 17.99
N PHE A 387 16.66 2.33 18.81
CA PHE A 387 15.96 2.14 20.09
C PHE A 387 16.42 3.17 21.13
N LEU A 388 15.55 3.48 22.10
CA LEU A 388 15.92 4.38 23.21
C LEU A 388 17.02 3.77 24.09
N ASN A 389 17.04 2.45 24.21
CA ASN A 389 17.95 1.70 25.08
C ASN A 389 18.76 0.65 24.32
N ASP A 390 19.16 0.96 23.08
CA ASP A 390 20.00 0.12 22.22
C ASP A 390 19.44 -1.32 22.02
N GLY A 391 18.11 -1.45 22.03
CA GLY A 391 17.39 -2.71 21.80
C GLY A 391 17.28 -3.62 23.02
N ARG A 392 17.63 -3.14 24.22
CA ARG A 392 17.46 -3.87 25.49
C ARG A 392 16.00 -3.98 25.93
N GLU A 393 15.17 -3.04 25.48
CA GLU A 393 13.71 -3.06 25.66
C GLU A 393 12.98 -4.10 24.78
N MET A 394 13.71 -4.84 23.94
CA MET A 394 13.15 -5.85 23.05
C MET A 394 13.85 -7.21 23.21
N SER A 395 13.08 -8.19 23.73
CA SER A 395 13.57 -9.56 23.96
C SER A 395 13.77 -10.36 22.68
N PHE A 396 13.01 -10.05 21.62
CA PHE A 396 13.09 -10.77 20.35
C PHE A 396 13.99 -10.05 19.36
N LYS A 397 15.05 -10.73 18.92
CA LYS A 397 16.05 -10.20 18.00
C LYS A 397 15.68 -10.33 16.54
N ARG A 398 14.84 -11.31 16.23
CA ARG A 398 14.21 -11.43 14.92
C ARG A 398 12.76 -11.80 15.08
N ILE A 399 11.91 -11.28 14.20
CA ILE A 399 10.52 -11.68 14.09
C ILE A 399 10.26 -12.03 12.63
N ARG A 400 9.68 -13.21 12.40
CA ARG A 400 9.14 -13.62 11.12
C ARG A 400 7.63 -13.72 11.22
N ILE A 401 6.90 -12.96 10.39
CA ILE A 401 5.47 -13.19 10.19
C ILE A 401 5.32 -14.33 9.16
N THR A 402 4.66 -15.42 9.56
CA THR A 402 4.45 -16.59 8.68
C THR A 402 3.20 -16.47 7.82
N THR A 403 2.22 -15.67 8.26
CA THR A 403 1.04 -15.31 7.46
C THR A 403 1.47 -14.55 6.20
N ARG A 404 1.34 -15.17 5.02
CA ARG A 404 1.71 -14.56 3.73
C ARG A 404 0.65 -13.61 3.18
N SER A 405 -0.61 -13.96 3.39
CA SER A 405 -1.76 -13.19 2.94
C SER A 405 -2.91 -13.39 3.93
N THR A 406 -3.69 -12.34 4.17
CA THR A 406 -4.91 -12.44 4.97
C THR A 406 -6.07 -12.95 4.11
N PRO A 407 -7.14 -13.48 4.72
CA PRO A 407 -8.44 -13.54 4.07
C PRO A 407 -8.93 -12.15 3.65
N ARG A 408 -10.08 -12.09 2.97
CA ARG A 408 -10.81 -10.84 2.75
C ARG A 408 -11.09 -10.21 4.11
N LEU A 409 -10.75 -8.93 4.24
CA LEU A 409 -10.93 -8.17 5.47
C LEU A 409 -12.33 -7.57 5.50
N ASP A 410 -12.88 -7.43 6.70
CA ASP A 410 -14.11 -6.67 6.88
C ASP A 410 -13.84 -5.21 6.48
N ASN A 411 -14.68 -4.66 5.62
CA ASN A 411 -14.54 -3.31 5.09
C ASN A 411 -15.86 -2.57 5.32
N PRO A 412 -16.21 -2.23 6.58
CA PRO A 412 -17.50 -1.63 6.89
C PRO A 412 -17.67 -0.30 6.15
N LEU A 413 -18.92 0.00 5.79
CA LEU A 413 -19.29 1.31 5.29
C LEU A 413 -19.11 2.34 6.44
N PRO A 414 -18.67 3.57 6.13
CA PRO A 414 -18.71 4.65 7.12
C PRO A 414 -20.15 4.85 7.61
N ASP A 415 -20.30 5.35 8.84
CA ASP A 415 -21.62 5.61 9.43
C ASP A 415 -22.39 6.68 8.64
N ASP A 416 -21.67 7.63 8.04
CA ASP A 416 -22.18 8.57 7.03
C ASP A 416 -21.72 8.16 5.62
N PRO A 417 -22.64 7.75 4.71
CA PRO A 417 -22.29 7.36 3.34
C PRO A 417 -21.77 8.52 2.47
N ASP A 418 -21.95 9.78 2.89
CA ASP A 418 -21.40 10.96 2.21
C ASP A 418 -20.02 11.37 2.77
N GLU A 419 -19.59 10.80 3.89
CA GLU A 419 -18.26 10.99 4.46
C GLU A 419 -17.29 9.92 3.91
N ILE A 420 -16.72 10.21 2.74
CA ILE A 420 -15.65 9.40 2.14
C ILE A 420 -14.33 10.05 2.55
N PRO A 421 -13.57 9.47 3.51
CA PRO A 421 -12.26 10.02 3.86
C PRO A 421 -11.32 9.95 2.65
N ASP A 422 -10.59 11.05 2.41
CA ASP A 422 -9.66 11.17 1.28
C ASP A 422 -8.57 10.08 1.30
N GLU A 423 -8.13 9.68 2.50
CA GLU A 423 -7.14 8.62 2.71
C GLU A 423 -7.58 7.62 3.79
N PRO A 424 -7.28 6.31 3.64
CA PRO A 424 -7.67 5.31 4.61
C PRO A 424 -6.87 5.51 5.91
N PRO A 425 -7.52 5.65 7.07
CA PRO A 425 -6.82 5.77 8.35
C PRO A 425 -6.12 4.44 8.71
N PRO A 426 -5.18 4.45 9.67
CA PRO A 426 -4.66 3.22 10.26
C PRO A 426 -5.79 2.39 10.86
N PHE A 427 -5.75 1.07 10.67
CA PHE A 427 -6.83 0.17 11.09
C PHE A 427 -6.29 -1.18 11.56
N TRP A 428 -7.00 -1.81 12.50
CA TRP A 428 -6.77 -3.19 12.88
C TRP A 428 -7.46 -4.08 11.85
N PRO A 429 -6.76 -4.94 11.10
CA PRO A 429 -7.40 -5.86 10.17
C PRO A 429 -8.38 -6.76 10.93
N THR A 430 -9.61 -6.88 10.45
CA THR A 430 -10.64 -7.73 11.04
C THR A 430 -11.19 -8.72 10.02
N VAL A 431 -11.58 -9.90 10.51
CA VAL A 431 -12.28 -10.92 9.73
C VAL A 431 -13.44 -11.44 10.58
N GLY A 432 -14.66 -11.32 10.09
CA GLY A 432 -15.87 -11.74 10.83
C GLY A 432 -16.08 -10.95 12.12
N GLY A 433 -15.75 -9.65 12.12
CA GLY A 433 -15.88 -8.72 13.25
C GLY A 433 -14.82 -8.88 14.34
N LYS A 434 -13.80 -9.73 14.13
CA LYS A 434 -12.72 -9.97 15.10
C LYS A 434 -11.36 -9.54 14.54
N PRO A 435 -10.47 -8.94 15.34
CA PRO A 435 -9.10 -8.64 14.91
C PRO A 435 -8.38 -9.90 14.44
N PHE A 436 -7.74 -9.80 13.27
CA PHE A 436 -7.05 -10.91 12.63
C PHE A 436 -5.69 -11.16 13.29
N PRO A 437 -5.43 -12.37 13.84
CA PRO A 437 -4.15 -12.70 14.43
C PRO A 437 -3.12 -13.08 13.36
N PHE A 438 -2.04 -12.32 13.26
CA PHE A 438 -0.89 -12.67 12.43
C PHE A 438 -0.05 -13.73 13.13
N GLN A 439 0.26 -14.82 12.44
CA GLN A 439 1.11 -15.88 12.96
C GLN A 439 2.57 -15.46 12.87
N MET A 440 3.31 -15.66 13.96
CA MET A 440 4.65 -15.12 14.13
C MET A 440 5.58 -16.16 14.75
N VAL A 441 6.83 -16.12 14.30
CA VAL A 441 7.94 -16.90 14.83
C VAL A 441 9.06 -15.92 15.16
N ALA A 442 9.40 -15.81 16.43
CA ALA A 442 10.43 -14.91 16.93
C ALA A 442 11.67 -15.68 17.39
N GLU A 443 12.81 -15.01 17.37
CA GLU A 443 14.08 -15.51 17.89
C GLU A 443 14.52 -14.62 19.07
N ASP A 444 14.78 -15.19 20.24
CA ASP A 444 15.20 -14.47 21.44
C ASP A 444 16.72 -14.20 21.51
N TRP A 445 17.20 -13.68 22.64
CA TRP A 445 18.63 -13.41 22.88
C TRP A 445 19.54 -14.64 22.83
N GLU A 446 19.02 -15.85 23.04
CA GLU A 446 19.78 -17.10 23.01
C GLU A 446 19.56 -17.89 21.72
N GLY A 447 18.89 -17.30 20.72
CA GLY A 447 18.58 -17.96 19.45
C GLY A 447 17.41 -18.94 19.54
N ARG A 448 16.64 -18.93 20.63
CA ARG A 448 15.48 -19.82 20.76
C ARG A 448 14.33 -19.30 19.94
N THR A 449 13.63 -20.23 19.32
CA THR A 449 12.43 -19.95 18.56
C THR A 449 11.21 -19.91 19.48
N VAL A 450 10.44 -18.83 19.39
CA VAL A 450 9.21 -18.61 20.16
C VAL A 450 8.07 -18.34 19.18
N THR A 451 6.99 -19.11 19.30
CA THR A 451 5.84 -19.02 18.39
C THR A 451 4.64 -18.39 19.06
N PHE A 452 4.00 -17.44 18.40
CA PHE A 452 2.79 -16.79 18.90
C PHE A 452 2.01 -16.16 17.75
N GLU A 453 0.82 -15.67 18.05
CA GLU A 453 0.03 -14.89 17.11
C GLU A 453 -0.59 -13.67 17.79
N ARG A 454 -0.72 -12.57 17.06
CA ARG A 454 -1.42 -11.39 17.59
C ARG A 454 -1.98 -10.51 16.48
N PRO A 455 -3.02 -9.72 16.77
CA PRO A 455 -3.40 -8.61 15.91
C PRO A 455 -2.25 -7.62 15.75
N LEU A 456 -2.11 -7.03 14.57
CA LEU A 456 -1.18 -5.95 14.28
C LEU A 456 -1.95 -4.79 13.63
N LEU A 457 -1.57 -3.55 13.95
CA LEU A 457 -2.20 -2.37 13.39
C LEU A 457 -1.62 -2.12 11.99
N CYS A 458 -2.46 -2.11 10.96
CA CYS A 458 -2.05 -1.79 9.61
C CYS A 458 -2.04 -0.27 9.43
N VAL A 459 -0.89 0.26 9.01
CA VAL A 459 -0.66 1.69 8.77
C VAL A 459 -0.43 1.89 7.27
N PRO A 460 -1.45 2.31 6.50
CA PRO A 460 -1.27 2.71 5.10
C PRO A 460 -0.24 3.83 5.02
N LEU A 461 0.68 3.78 4.04
CA LEU A 461 1.70 4.83 3.91
C LEU A 461 1.04 6.20 3.72
N ARG A 462 -0.04 6.29 2.93
CA ARG A 462 -0.77 7.55 2.68
C ARG A 462 -1.46 8.13 3.91
N ALA A 463 -1.65 7.35 4.98
CA ALA A 463 -2.25 7.84 6.22
C ALA A 463 -1.31 8.75 7.03
N VAL A 464 -0.05 8.89 6.60
CA VAL A 464 0.97 9.68 7.26
C VAL A 464 1.40 10.79 6.31
N ALA A 465 1.22 12.04 6.70
CA ALA A 465 1.66 13.21 5.94
C ALA A 465 2.89 13.87 6.57
N ASN A 466 3.12 13.70 7.88
CA ASN A 466 4.21 14.33 8.61
C ASN A 466 4.61 13.53 9.87
N GLU A 467 5.63 14.02 10.59
CA GLU A 467 6.17 13.35 11.78
C GLU A 467 5.14 13.23 12.94
N ALA A 468 4.23 14.20 13.09
CA ALA A 468 3.23 14.18 14.17
C ALA A 468 2.17 13.08 13.96
N ASP A 469 1.96 12.64 12.73
CA ASP A 469 1.06 11.52 12.43
C ASP A 469 1.63 10.20 12.99
N TRP A 470 2.96 10.01 12.91
CA TRP A 470 3.62 8.85 13.53
C TRP A 470 3.44 8.85 15.06
N GLN A 471 3.57 10.01 15.70
CA GLN A 471 3.29 10.15 17.13
C GLN A 471 1.84 9.79 17.46
N THR A 472 0.88 10.24 16.66
CA THR A 472 -0.54 9.93 16.83
C THR A 472 -0.80 8.42 16.71
N ILE A 473 -0.19 7.77 15.72
CA ILE A 473 -0.27 6.32 15.50
C ILE A 473 0.29 5.54 16.69
N VAL A 474 1.50 5.88 17.15
CA VAL A 474 2.13 5.21 18.29
C VAL A 474 1.31 5.42 19.58
N THR A 475 0.79 6.62 19.78
CA THR A 475 -0.06 6.93 20.95
C THR A 475 -1.36 6.13 20.91
N ASN A 476 -2.01 6.02 19.75
CA ASN A 476 -3.20 5.19 19.57
C ASN A 476 -2.86 3.72 19.82
N PHE A 477 -1.81 3.18 19.20
CA PHE A 477 -1.40 1.78 19.40
C PHE A 477 -1.18 1.44 20.88
N ASN A 478 -0.52 2.32 21.63
CA ASN A 478 -0.22 2.13 23.05
C ASN A 478 -1.39 2.47 24.00
N ALA A 479 -2.53 2.97 23.49
CA ALA A 479 -3.68 3.34 24.31
C ALA A 479 -4.22 2.14 25.13
N ALA A 480 -4.78 2.44 26.31
CA ALA A 480 -5.31 1.43 27.22
C ALA A 480 -6.41 0.56 26.58
N ASP A 481 -7.25 1.16 25.73
CA ASP A 481 -8.32 0.47 24.98
C ASP A 481 -7.79 -0.60 24.01
N ASN A 482 -6.51 -0.50 23.62
CA ASN A 482 -5.83 -1.44 22.74
C ASN A 482 -5.01 -2.50 23.50
N LEU A 483 -5.00 -2.49 24.84
CA LEU A 483 -4.20 -3.42 25.67
C LEU A 483 -4.42 -4.90 25.28
N ALA A 484 -5.68 -5.30 25.06
CA ALA A 484 -6.01 -6.67 24.67
C ALA A 484 -5.47 -7.06 23.28
N ARG A 485 -5.27 -6.09 22.37
CA ARG A 485 -4.73 -6.32 21.03
C ARG A 485 -3.20 -6.44 21.03
N ARG A 486 -2.54 -5.77 21.99
CA ARG A 486 -1.08 -5.75 22.14
C ARG A 486 -0.54 -6.72 23.19
N THR A 487 -1.40 -7.47 23.87
CA THR A 487 -1.03 -8.56 24.79
C THR A 487 -1.30 -9.91 24.14
N THR A 488 -0.29 -10.78 24.05
CA THR A 488 -0.45 -12.12 23.44
C THR A 488 -0.01 -13.23 24.38
N GLN A 489 -0.65 -14.39 24.25
CA GLN A 489 -0.27 -15.61 24.96
C GLN A 489 0.88 -16.29 24.21
N ILE A 490 1.90 -16.66 24.97
CA ILE A 490 3.09 -17.39 24.51
C ILE A 490 3.13 -18.82 25.10
N TRP A 491 2.06 -19.24 25.79
CA TRP A 491 1.83 -20.64 26.19
C TRP A 491 2.96 -21.26 27.02
N ALA A 492 3.55 -20.49 27.93
CA ALA A 492 4.65 -20.89 28.81
C ALA A 492 5.93 -21.35 28.06
N GLN A 493 6.16 -20.88 26.83
CA GLN A 493 7.43 -21.12 26.14
C GLN A 493 8.59 -20.41 26.86
N PRO A 494 9.80 -21.00 26.87
CA PRO A 494 10.99 -20.36 27.42
C PRO A 494 11.41 -19.17 26.56
N VAL A 495 11.64 -18.01 27.19
CA VAL A 495 12.09 -16.77 26.52
C VAL A 495 13.28 -16.20 27.29
N ALA A 496 14.41 -15.99 26.61
CA ALA A 496 15.54 -15.22 27.12
C ALA A 496 15.27 -13.71 26.99
N PHE A 497 15.08 -13.03 28.11
CA PHE A 497 14.67 -11.63 28.11
C PHE A 497 15.83 -10.65 27.91
N ALA A 498 17.04 -11.03 28.31
CA ALA A 498 18.20 -10.15 28.37
C ALA A 498 19.45 -10.79 27.75
N GLU A 499 20.44 -9.94 27.49
CA GLU A 499 21.72 -10.32 26.90
C GLU A 499 22.42 -11.46 27.63
N THR A 500 22.94 -12.40 26.85
CA THR A 500 23.47 -13.67 27.35
C THR A 500 24.83 -13.95 26.74
N THR A 501 25.80 -14.31 27.58
CA THR A 501 27.11 -14.81 27.14
C THR A 501 27.10 -16.34 27.09
N PRO A 502 28.07 -17.00 26.43
CA PRO A 502 28.13 -18.47 26.41
C PRO A 502 28.11 -19.13 27.79
N GLY A 503 28.65 -18.47 28.83
CA GLY A 503 28.64 -18.99 30.21
C GLY A 503 27.35 -18.72 31.00
N ASP A 504 26.43 -17.94 30.43
CA ASP A 504 25.20 -17.48 31.08
C ASP A 504 23.92 -18.02 30.43
N GLN A 505 24.05 -18.96 29.48
CA GLN A 505 22.90 -19.57 28.80
C GLN A 505 21.89 -20.13 29.81
N GLY A 506 20.62 -19.78 29.61
CA GLY A 506 19.51 -20.15 30.47
C GLY A 506 19.30 -19.24 31.68
N LYS A 507 20.23 -18.35 32.03
CA LYS A 507 20.12 -17.51 33.25
C LYS A 507 19.16 -16.34 33.11
N THR A 508 18.89 -15.88 31.89
CA THR A 508 17.88 -14.85 31.57
C THR A 508 16.60 -15.46 31.00
N THR A 509 16.51 -16.79 30.95
CA THR A 509 15.40 -17.54 30.36
C THR A 509 14.31 -17.80 31.39
N LEU A 510 13.10 -17.35 31.11
CA LEU A 510 11.92 -17.57 31.95
C LEU A 510 10.82 -18.22 31.10
N ASN A 511 10.03 -19.13 31.69
CA ASN A 511 8.85 -19.63 30.97
C ASN A 511 7.79 -18.53 30.98
N THR A 512 7.36 -18.14 29.80
CA THR A 512 6.55 -16.93 29.57
C THR A 512 5.15 -17.32 29.13
N GLU A 513 4.16 -16.98 29.95
CA GLU A 513 2.75 -17.21 29.66
C GLU A 513 2.22 -16.18 28.67
N ALA A 514 2.56 -14.90 28.87
CA ALA A 514 2.09 -13.81 28.03
C ALA A 514 3.12 -12.68 27.92
N VAL A 515 3.06 -11.93 26.82
CA VAL A 515 3.88 -10.74 26.59
C VAL A 515 2.98 -9.58 26.18
N GLU A 516 3.19 -8.44 26.82
CA GLU A 516 2.60 -7.15 26.45
C GLU A 516 3.61 -6.35 25.63
N PHE A 517 3.22 -5.98 24.41
CA PHE A 517 4.03 -5.18 23.51
C PHE A 517 3.62 -3.70 23.52
N GLU A 518 4.57 -2.82 23.21
CA GLU A 518 4.36 -1.40 22.91
C GLU A 518 5.09 -1.03 21.61
N ALA A 519 4.66 0.07 21.00
CA ALA A 519 5.41 0.74 19.95
C ALA A 519 6.24 1.87 20.55
N GLN A 520 7.54 1.90 20.28
CA GLN A 520 8.40 3.04 20.50
C GLN A 520 8.38 3.93 19.26
N LEU A 521 8.16 5.23 19.42
CA LEU A 521 8.39 6.20 18.36
C LEU A 521 9.90 6.49 18.25
N VAL A 522 10.42 6.55 17.03
CA VAL A 522 11.80 6.94 16.74
C VAL A 522 11.81 8.41 16.37
N GLN A 523 12.60 9.22 17.08
CA GLN A 523 12.66 10.68 16.92
C GLN A 523 14.09 11.19 16.97
N GLY A 524 14.30 12.41 16.46
CA GLY A 524 15.58 13.11 16.52
C GLY A 524 16.70 12.32 15.86
N ASP A 525 17.88 12.34 16.48
CA ASP A 525 19.09 11.72 15.93
C ASP A 525 18.95 10.20 15.73
N ASN A 526 18.04 9.53 16.47
CA ASN A 526 17.79 8.10 16.31
C ASN A 526 17.17 7.74 14.94
N ILE A 527 16.56 8.71 14.24
CA ILE A 527 16.02 8.48 12.88
C ILE A 527 17.16 8.17 11.89
N GLU A 528 18.35 8.76 12.08
CA GLU A 528 19.53 8.52 11.24
C GLU A 528 20.01 7.05 11.32
N ALA A 529 19.70 6.35 12.40
CA ALA A 529 20.03 4.94 12.59
C ALA A 529 19.03 3.97 11.93
N LEU A 530 17.88 4.46 11.47
CA LEU A 530 16.91 3.62 10.76
C LEU A 530 17.32 3.42 9.30
N PRO A 531 17.15 2.21 8.74
CA PRO A 531 17.25 2.00 7.31
C PRO A 531 16.33 2.97 6.56
N PRO A 532 16.75 3.48 5.39
CA PRO A 532 15.85 4.24 4.55
C PRO A 532 14.62 3.40 4.23
N SER A 533 13.43 4.02 4.29
CA SER A 533 12.13 3.35 4.09
C SER A 533 11.59 2.54 5.28
N HIS A 534 12.23 2.59 6.44
CA HIS A 534 11.65 2.05 7.68
C HIS A 534 10.64 3.05 8.30
N PRO A 535 9.47 2.62 8.80
CA PRO A 535 8.55 3.52 9.51
C PRO A 535 9.19 4.03 10.81
N LEU A 536 8.72 5.16 11.33
CA LEU A 536 9.31 5.77 12.54
C LEU A 536 8.88 5.11 13.86
N PHE A 537 8.64 3.80 13.86
CA PHE A 537 8.33 3.06 15.09
C PHE A 537 9.07 1.73 15.17
N LEU A 538 9.31 1.26 16.39
CA LEU A 538 9.97 0.00 16.72
C LEU A 538 9.18 -0.76 17.80
N PRO A 539 9.15 -2.10 17.78
CA PRO A 539 8.46 -2.89 18.79
C PRO A 539 9.27 -3.01 20.08
N THR A 540 8.60 -2.92 21.23
CA THR A 540 9.19 -3.12 22.56
C THR A 540 8.36 -4.07 23.40
N VAL A 541 8.99 -4.71 24.39
CA VAL A 541 8.31 -5.49 25.42
C VAL A 541 8.09 -4.59 26.63
N LYS A 542 6.82 -4.33 26.94
CA LYS A 542 6.43 -3.51 28.10
C LYS A 542 6.42 -4.33 29.39
N SER A 543 5.78 -5.50 29.32
CA SER A 543 5.69 -6.42 30.44
C SER A 543 5.57 -7.86 29.95
N ALA A 544 5.86 -8.82 30.81
CA ALA A 544 5.65 -10.24 30.53
C ALA A 544 5.17 -10.98 31.77
N ARG A 545 4.22 -11.90 31.59
CA ARG A 545 3.79 -12.82 32.64
C ARG A 545 4.66 -14.06 32.58
N VAL A 546 5.40 -14.33 33.63
CA VAL A 546 6.41 -15.39 33.68
C VAL A 546 6.24 -16.27 34.91
N SER A 547 6.61 -17.54 34.78
CA SER A 547 6.84 -18.42 35.93
C SER A 547 8.29 -18.31 36.39
N LEU A 548 8.51 -18.42 37.70
CA LEU A 548 9.84 -18.47 38.31
C LEU A 548 10.05 -19.85 38.93
N PRO A 549 10.62 -20.84 38.22
CA PRO A 549 10.66 -22.23 38.68
C PRO A 549 11.38 -22.44 40.03
N SER A 550 12.34 -21.57 40.39
CA SER A 550 12.98 -21.59 41.70
C SER A 550 12.02 -21.20 42.84
N VAL A 551 11.13 -20.23 42.59
CA VAL A 551 10.11 -19.78 43.54
C VAL A 551 8.97 -20.78 43.64
N GLU A 552 8.49 -21.30 42.51
CA GLU A 552 7.38 -22.26 42.49
C GLU A 552 7.73 -23.57 43.20
N ARG A 553 8.99 -24.03 43.08
CA ARG A 553 9.49 -25.18 43.84
C ARG A 553 9.46 -24.95 45.35
N LEU A 554 9.72 -23.72 45.79
CA LEU A 554 9.66 -23.35 47.21
C LEU A 554 8.21 -23.29 47.71
N LEU A 555 7.31 -22.70 46.91
CA LEU A 555 5.90 -22.54 47.24
C LEU A 555 5.07 -23.82 47.05
N GLY A 556 5.56 -24.77 46.25
CA GLY A 556 4.83 -26.00 45.90
C GLY A 556 3.61 -25.78 45.01
N ARG A 557 3.47 -24.61 44.39
CA ARG A 557 2.37 -24.26 43.48
C ARG A 557 2.84 -23.31 42.38
N PRO A 558 2.21 -23.34 41.18
CA PRO A 558 2.41 -22.30 40.17
C PRO A 558 2.03 -20.92 40.73
N SER A 559 2.88 -19.93 40.47
CA SER A 559 2.66 -18.57 40.94
C SER A 559 3.26 -17.59 39.93
N PRO A 560 2.61 -17.44 38.75
CA PRO A 560 3.11 -16.53 37.72
C PRO A 560 3.13 -15.10 38.24
N VAL A 561 4.14 -14.35 37.81
CA VAL A 561 4.34 -12.95 38.16
C VAL A 561 4.50 -12.12 36.88
N ASP A 562 4.04 -10.88 36.93
CA ASP A 562 4.28 -9.94 35.86
C ASP A 562 5.64 -9.27 36.10
N ILE A 563 6.49 -9.25 35.08
CA ILE A 563 7.80 -8.59 35.09
C ILE A 563 7.85 -7.47 34.07
N ARG A 564 8.74 -6.51 34.32
CA ARG A 564 9.16 -5.46 33.37
C ARG A 564 10.67 -5.31 33.44
N PHE A 565 11.29 -4.71 32.43
CA PHE A 565 12.71 -4.45 32.48
C PHE A 565 13.10 -3.46 33.59
N ASP A 566 14.24 -3.72 34.24
CA ASP A 566 14.85 -2.80 35.21
C ASP A 566 15.42 -1.56 34.49
N ALA A 567 15.28 -0.37 35.09
CA ALA A 567 15.68 0.88 34.47
C ALA A 567 17.21 1.02 34.31
N ASP A 568 18.00 0.46 35.23
CA ASP A 568 19.46 0.45 35.13
C ASP A 568 19.91 -0.55 34.06
N TYR A 569 19.21 -1.69 33.93
CA TYR A 569 19.41 -2.60 32.80
C TYR A 569 19.09 -1.94 31.45
N LEU A 570 17.95 -1.25 31.34
CA LEU A 570 17.61 -0.53 30.12
C LEU A 570 18.67 0.53 29.80
N SER A 571 19.12 1.33 30.75
CA SER A 571 20.06 2.41 30.45
C SER A 571 21.51 1.93 30.20
N GLN A 572 22.01 0.93 30.94
CA GLN A 572 23.44 0.56 30.96
C GLN A 572 23.71 -0.95 30.81
N GLY A 573 22.67 -1.77 30.59
CA GLY A 573 22.81 -3.22 30.44
C GLY A 573 23.32 -3.91 31.69
N MET A 574 24.24 -4.87 31.51
CA MET A 574 24.87 -5.62 32.60
C MET A 574 26.21 -5.01 33.06
N ASP A 575 26.43 -3.70 32.85
CA ASP A 575 27.68 -3.04 33.23
C ASP A 575 27.93 -3.16 34.76
N PRO A 576 29.02 -3.80 35.22
CA PRO A 576 29.32 -3.96 36.65
C PRO A 576 29.62 -2.63 37.37
N ALA A 577 29.79 -1.51 36.67
CA ALA A 577 29.86 -0.20 37.31
C ALA A 577 28.52 0.23 37.92
N VAL A 578 27.39 -0.16 37.32
CA VAL A 578 26.04 0.27 37.69
C VAL A 578 25.17 -0.90 38.17
N ASN A 579 25.33 -2.07 37.56
CA ASN A 579 24.50 -3.26 37.74
C ASN A 579 25.35 -4.50 38.07
N LYS A 580 26.12 -4.46 39.17
CA LYS A 580 26.99 -5.59 39.59
C LYS A 580 26.23 -6.91 39.77
N GLY A 581 25.00 -6.79 40.22
CA GLY A 581 24.10 -7.92 40.45
C GLY A 581 23.43 -8.43 39.19
N GLU A 582 23.65 -7.83 38.01
CA GLU A 582 23.05 -8.24 36.73
C GLU A 582 21.53 -8.38 36.80
N VAL A 583 20.87 -7.45 37.51
CA VAL A 583 19.41 -7.37 37.61
C VAL A 583 18.88 -6.90 36.25
N PHE A 584 18.01 -7.68 35.61
CA PHE A 584 17.46 -7.33 34.30
C PHE A 584 15.97 -7.06 34.30
N ALA A 585 15.24 -7.61 35.28
CA ALA A 585 13.80 -7.45 35.36
C ALA A 585 13.34 -7.19 36.80
N GLU A 586 12.32 -6.36 36.95
CA GLU A 586 11.59 -6.13 38.19
C GLU A 586 10.23 -6.81 38.13
N LEU A 587 9.74 -7.29 39.26
CA LEU A 587 8.36 -7.74 39.41
C LEU A 587 7.45 -6.52 39.52
N VAL A 588 6.41 -6.46 38.68
CA VAL A 588 5.38 -5.41 38.71
C VAL A 588 4.61 -5.47 40.04
N ASN A 589 4.28 -6.68 40.47
CA ASN A 589 3.72 -6.95 41.79
C ASN A 589 4.69 -7.82 42.59
N HIS A 590 5.06 -7.35 43.77
CA HIS A 590 5.94 -8.08 44.67
C HIS A 590 5.35 -9.44 45.06
N LEU A 591 6.21 -10.46 45.16
CA LEU A 591 5.80 -11.81 45.55
C LEU A 591 6.32 -12.15 46.94
N ASP A 592 5.41 -12.27 47.90
CA ASP A 592 5.74 -12.68 49.25
C ASP A 592 5.99 -14.19 49.31
N LEU A 593 7.10 -14.59 49.94
CA LEU A 593 7.42 -15.99 50.21
C LEU A 593 7.04 -16.34 51.66
N PRO A 594 5.86 -16.91 51.91
CA PRO A 594 5.53 -17.42 53.24
C PRO A 594 6.35 -18.68 53.51
N PHE A 595 7.39 -18.58 54.34
CA PHE A 595 8.07 -19.78 54.84
C PHE A 595 7.17 -20.46 55.87
N ALA A 596 6.76 -21.70 55.60
CA ALA A 596 6.07 -22.53 56.58
C ALA A 596 7.03 -22.87 57.73
N ALA A 597 6.62 -22.58 58.97
CA ALA A 597 7.44 -22.79 60.18
C ALA A 597 7.98 -24.23 60.31
N GLU A 598 7.26 -25.20 59.75
CA GLU A 598 7.58 -26.63 59.77
C GLU A 598 8.80 -27.01 58.91
N LYS A 599 9.14 -26.23 57.88
CA LYS A 599 10.31 -26.48 57.01
C LYS A 599 11.58 -25.74 57.46
N ALA A 600 11.48 -24.83 58.43
CA ALA A 600 12.57 -23.97 58.90
C ALA A 600 13.02 -24.25 60.36
N GLY A 601 12.68 -25.42 60.91
CA GLY A 601 13.12 -25.80 62.27
C GLY A 601 12.54 -24.94 63.40
N GLY A 602 11.42 -24.23 63.16
CA GLY A 602 10.59 -23.62 64.20
C GLY A 602 11.16 -22.40 64.95
N LEU A 603 12.29 -21.81 64.54
CA LEU A 603 12.94 -20.74 65.32
C LEU A 603 13.02 -19.36 64.66
N ILE A 604 12.91 -19.24 63.32
CA ILE A 604 12.87 -17.95 62.61
C ILE A 604 12.03 -18.08 61.32
N LYS A 605 11.17 -17.09 61.04
CA LYS A 605 10.44 -16.94 59.78
C LYS A 605 10.97 -15.72 59.02
N PRO A 606 11.91 -15.87 58.08
CA PRO A 606 12.32 -14.75 57.24
C PRO A 606 11.25 -14.56 56.17
N ASP A 607 10.22 -13.75 56.42
CA ASP A 607 9.29 -13.37 55.36
C ASP A 607 10.07 -12.49 54.36
N THR A 608 10.49 -13.09 53.24
CA THR A 608 11.22 -12.39 52.18
C THR A 608 10.30 -12.15 50.99
N THR A 609 10.25 -10.91 50.55
CA THR A 609 9.49 -10.50 49.36
C THR A 609 10.41 -10.47 48.15
N ILE A 610 10.10 -11.22 47.10
CA ILE A 610 10.82 -11.16 45.81
C ILE A 610 10.35 -9.92 45.05
N ARG A 611 11.32 -9.15 44.53
CA ARG A 611 11.07 -7.88 43.84
C ARG A 611 11.70 -7.81 42.45
N ALA A 612 12.72 -8.60 42.16
CA ALA A 612 13.40 -8.56 40.87
C ALA A 612 14.04 -9.91 40.51
N VAL A 613 14.54 -10.00 39.28
CA VAL A 613 15.25 -11.15 38.73
C VAL A 613 16.63 -10.70 38.24
N SER A 614 17.64 -11.39 38.73
CA SER A 614 19.05 -11.23 38.39
C SER A 614 19.52 -12.42 37.54
N ARG A 615 20.37 -12.15 36.55
CA ARG A 615 21.04 -13.18 35.76
C ARG A 615 22.02 -13.98 36.62
N SER A 616 22.74 -13.34 37.54
CA SER A 616 23.76 -14.00 38.37
C SER A 616 23.18 -14.72 39.59
N LEU A 617 22.08 -14.21 40.18
CA LEU A 617 21.54 -14.67 41.46
C LEU A 617 20.11 -15.26 41.37
N GLY A 618 19.41 -15.08 40.24
CA GLY A 618 18.00 -15.47 40.11
C GLY A 618 17.06 -14.49 40.82
N PRO A 619 15.93 -14.95 41.40
CA PRO A 619 14.99 -14.08 42.11
C PRO A 619 15.62 -13.40 43.33
N VAL A 620 15.51 -12.08 43.43
CA VAL A 620 16.10 -11.26 44.50
C VAL A 620 15.08 -10.37 45.21
N SER A 621 15.33 -10.10 46.49
CA SER A 621 14.43 -9.34 47.37
C SER A 621 14.71 -7.84 47.43
N ASN A 622 15.96 -7.41 47.24
CA ASN A 622 16.37 -6.01 47.26
C ASN A 622 17.25 -5.69 46.04
N PRO A 623 16.66 -5.29 44.90
CA PRO A 623 17.42 -5.02 43.68
C PRO A 623 18.47 -3.91 43.87
N THR A 624 18.20 -2.90 44.71
CA THR A 624 19.11 -1.76 44.92
C THR A 624 20.44 -2.20 45.55
N THR A 625 20.40 -3.01 46.62
CA THR A 625 21.63 -3.48 47.27
C THR A 625 22.37 -4.48 46.40
N ILE A 626 21.63 -5.34 45.68
CA ILE A 626 22.20 -6.33 44.76
C ILE A 626 22.92 -5.64 43.59
N LYS A 627 22.35 -4.57 43.02
CA LYS A 627 23.02 -3.75 41.98
C LYS A 627 24.33 -3.13 42.47
N GLN A 628 24.42 -2.79 43.75
CA GLN A 628 25.64 -2.29 44.40
C GLN A 628 26.65 -3.39 44.77
N GLY A 629 26.29 -4.66 44.62
CA GLY A 629 27.09 -5.81 45.05
C GLY A 629 27.15 -6.00 46.57
N SER A 630 26.17 -5.45 47.29
CA SER A 630 26.06 -5.56 48.75
C SER A 630 24.90 -6.50 49.11
N PHE A 631 25.17 -7.42 50.04
CA PHE A 631 24.16 -8.29 50.62
C PHE A 631 24.04 -7.98 52.12
N ASP A 632 22.87 -7.55 52.55
CA ASP A 632 22.61 -7.25 53.95
C ASP A 632 22.48 -8.55 54.75
N THR A 633 23.55 -8.91 55.48
CA THR A 633 23.60 -10.12 56.31
C THR A 633 22.81 -9.99 57.62
N SER A 634 22.24 -8.81 57.94
CA SER A 634 21.50 -8.59 59.18
C SER A 634 20.29 -9.51 59.33
N MET A 635 19.71 -9.98 58.22
CA MET A 635 18.64 -10.98 58.20
C MET A 635 19.07 -12.35 58.76
N PHE A 636 20.38 -12.63 58.80
CA PHE A 636 20.96 -13.87 59.34
C PHE A 636 21.61 -13.67 60.72
N GLU A 637 21.65 -12.46 61.27
CA GLU A 637 22.29 -12.21 62.59
C GLU A 637 21.63 -12.98 63.73
N LYS A 638 20.37 -13.40 63.56
CA LYS A 638 19.66 -14.26 64.54
C LYS A 638 19.70 -15.76 64.18
N ALA A 639 20.17 -16.12 62.99
CA ALA A 639 20.14 -17.49 62.49
C ALA A 639 21.31 -18.32 63.05
N ARG A 640 21.00 -19.29 63.93
CA ARG A 640 21.97 -20.30 64.38
C ARG A 640 22.05 -21.42 63.34
N PHE A 641 23.10 -21.43 62.53
CA PHE A 641 23.37 -22.54 61.61
C PHE A 641 24.16 -23.65 62.32
N LEU A 642 23.68 -24.88 62.21
CA LEU A 642 24.34 -26.12 62.67
C LEU A 642 24.78 -26.09 64.14
N GLY A 643 23.80 -26.11 65.05
CA GLY A 643 23.98 -26.59 66.42
C GLY A 643 25.26 -26.13 67.11
N GLY A 644 25.27 -24.87 67.53
CA GLY A 644 26.14 -24.30 68.57
C GLY A 644 27.55 -24.86 68.73
N ILE A 645 28.55 -24.02 68.48
CA ILE A 645 29.58 -23.67 69.46
C ILE A 645 29.98 -22.21 69.16
N THR A 646 30.11 -21.44 70.23
CA THR A 646 30.65 -20.07 70.30
C THR A 646 32.07 -19.96 69.79
#